data_AF-A0A7J6NZU9-F1
#
_entry.id   AF-A0A7J6NZU9-F1
#
_cell.length_a   1.000
_cell.length_b   1.000
_cell.length_c   1.000
_cell.angle_alpha   90.00
_cell.angle_beta   90.00
_cell.angle_gamma   90.00
#
_symmetry.space_group_name_H-M   'P 1'
#
loop_
_entity.id
_entity.type
_entity.pdbx_description
1 polymer ?
#
loop_
_entity_poly.entity_id
_entity_poly.type
_entity_poly.pdbx_seq_one_letter_code
_entity_poly.pdbx_strand_id
1 'polypeptide(L)'
;MISTEDITRPLYGMLFAFAADENMAACWGSATTGVAPVEGPLRTAIECRGDGSVMRVPSCCEAMQSSGGRLLEERPMRVALAGLCCHHPIVMQIEVKGDKAGDDQLTREEQQFWLGLLILESAASSIGRGAMTFDTQDRPLFNMEEVSTSGRYSSSRATITLSSSTGPSMDWPEFHNGVAFGLAVRPPRGRRPDREWFVRNMRWKRASDGSCFRRAGLLMGLGLHGYMTPDVFRPDDWLVEIGTGNCASICAVLLGIGASNIGSRDLKACRLCYLHTPALSGQVDQSTGSSTQTLVQCCGVVALGLLHYKSAHVTLATTLLKNLRDLGSITGGSNECGVGLRPAYGVSVGAAFALAYADKPLPRNLEDELVACTDDIDSSVPAYIALGLLYYGMADSRVLEVLQLPRTRHQLCRRRPNCWFAVALARTMVQGEVPDLPSFVGGCREKYRATAGESSPFVEAEAALYMEAGCMLGLALSNMGCDDLGVRDRILAALERMLKMESWQEGMPSVTSFGAITSHPPDDCGPDSKTLLTCRLSVLLSAATVMAGSGCPRVSAFIDRVRQKVFESTHTPAAEFEFVYGIHQALHLATGLLHLGWGRCELKNNALGRAAVLLALWPGYRHDVSDMKYHVQVFRHLYCLAVEKRARQCDVAIIGGGISGCSLAWVLARFTDINSVVVLERHNNVGRVCSHARNNSQTLHRVGALLAGVVVRHQGLVAPTLKLSCSCRFTTTVLEEPERDSCIFRMSKLCLGVGEEEQELLRQRYESFHEEFPSMRFTEEKEEIFRLEPAVVLEDLDGSSFRSEPLAAIAIEDEYAAVNYGELTYSFVRHSRRHASETGKRVEFITSTKVESLAPSDDGDVMLRCSMNDVEVRARFCVVSAGGYSLLLAHSLGLAKHLSLLPIAGSFFFAGSSGAYRRLLNGKVYAVQDPALPFAAPHADPDVAKLGHPTRFGPTAAFHPMMERYLFESLPDALRTMQLTDPATIAALADILAERPHLIGYALAQMTYEAPLFGEHQYAINEAGRLVPAIARERVRLSPAWGFGGVRAQLLDTRKKTLLMGAGKIIEPEVPNMIFNITPSPGATVCLASALSDALRICDHLGAEFDYEEVMRLLAVNLRDPCVAELVLT
;
A
#
# COMPACT_ATOMS: atom_id res chain seq x y z
N MET A 1 -18.42 55.42 -7.91
CA MET A 1 -17.87 54.17 -7.36
C MET A 1 -18.99 53.14 -7.44
N ILE A 2 -18.75 51.92 -7.95
CA ILE A 2 -19.80 50.94 -8.30
C ILE A 2 -19.34 49.52 -7.90
N SER A 3 -20.18 48.80 -7.15
CA SER A 3 -20.05 47.39 -6.70
C SER A 3 -21.23 47.05 -5.75
N THR A 4 -22.04 45.98 -5.78
CA THR A 4 -22.21 44.82 -6.71
C THR A 4 -21.01 43.87 -6.88
N GLU A 5 -21.13 42.55 -7.11
CA GLU A 5 -22.18 41.48 -7.06
C GLU A 5 -21.41 40.13 -7.26
N ASP A 6 -21.81 38.89 -6.91
CA ASP A 6 -22.82 38.27 -6.01
C ASP A 6 -22.38 36.76 -5.82
N ILE A 7 -23.29 35.78 -5.66
CA ILE A 7 -23.11 34.31 -5.83
C ILE A 7 -22.20 33.60 -4.78
N THR A 8 -22.61 32.58 -4.00
CA THR A 8 -23.90 31.85 -3.79
C THR A 8 -23.89 31.17 -2.40
N ARG A 9 -25.06 30.97 -1.77
CA ARG A 9 -25.34 29.88 -0.78
C ARG A 9 -26.84 29.82 -0.40
N PRO A 10 -27.54 28.67 -0.59
CA PRO A 10 -28.89 28.47 -0.05
C PRO A 10 -29.01 27.30 0.95
N LEU A 11 -30.15 27.25 1.64
CA LEU A 11 -30.77 26.09 2.30
C LEU A 11 -30.04 25.42 3.49
N TYR A 12 -30.27 25.99 4.68
CA TYR A 12 -30.59 25.20 5.88
C TYR A 12 -31.65 25.97 6.70
N GLY A 13 -32.84 25.38 6.87
CA GLY A 13 -33.89 25.98 7.71
C GLY A 13 -35.32 25.57 7.35
N MET A 14 -35.86 24.57 8.05
CA MET A 14 -37.28 24.40 8.37
C MET A 14 -37.47 23.27 9.40
N LEU A 15 -38.66 23.19 10.00
CA LEU A 15 -39.14 22.13 10.91
C LEU A 15 -38.52 22.08 12.33
N PHE A 16 -39.01 22.99 13.19
CA PHE A 16 -39.23 22.75 14.62
C PHE A 16 -40.57 23.39 15.01
N ALA A 17 -41.63 22.59 15.21
CA ALA A 17 -42.94 23.04 15.71
C ALA A 17 -43.81 21.82 16.11
N PHE A 18 -44.72 22.03 17.07
CA PHE A 18 -45.69 21.07 17.63
C PHE A 18 -45.09 19.87 18.40
N ALA A 19 -45.64 19.45 19.54
CA ALA A 19 -46.61 20.10 20.43
C ALA A 19 -46.39 19.62 21.88
N ALA A 20 -46.88 20.37 22.86
CA ALA A 20 -47.05 19.91 24.22
C ALA A 20 -48.55 19.79 24.52
N ASP A 21 -48.94 18.76 25.28
CA ASP A 21 -50.26 18.67 25.89
C ASP A 21 -50.10 17.95 27.24
N GLU A 22 -50.57 18.58 28.31
CA GLU A 22 -50.63 17.99 29.65
C GLU A 22 -52.09 17.64 29.95
N ASN A 23 -52.40 16.40 30.37
CA ASN A 23 -53.33 16.12 31.49
C ASN A 23 -53.58 14.61 31.74
N MET A 24 -54.11 14.33 32.94
CA MET A 24 -54.66 13.06 33.45
C MET A 24 -53.71 11.93 33.85
N ALA A 25 -53.19 12.05 35.08
CA ALA A 25 -52.87 10.91 35.94
C ALA A 25 -53.69 11.00 37.25
N ALA A 26 -54.67 10.12 37.43
CA ALA A 26 -55.43 9.95 38.67
C ALA A 26 -56.03 8.55 38.73
N CYS A 27 -56.10 7.96 39.94
CA CYS A 27 -56.64 6.61 40.23
C CYS A 27 -55.85 5.44 39.56
N TRP A 28 -55.21 4.51 40.27
CA TRP A 28 -55.31 4.03 41.67
C TRP A 28 -53.92 3.70 42.26
N GLY A 29 -53.87 3.37 43.56
CA GLY A 29 -52.72 2.73 44.19
C GLY A 29 -53.11 1.62 45.17
N SER A 30 -52.39 0.50 45.10
CA SER A 30 -52.17 -0.45 46.20
C SER A 30 -50.81 -1.13 45.99
N ALA A 31 -50.21 -1.67 47.06
CA ALA A 31 -48.74 -1.82 47.10
C ALA A 31 -48.23 -3.26 46.87
N THR A 32 -47.33 -3.39 45.89
CA THR A 32 -46.23 -4.37 45.86
C THR A 32 -44.95 -3.64 45.45
N THR A 33 -43.81 -3.99 46.06
CA THR A 33 -42.56 -3.22 45.96
C THR A 33 -41.90 -3.31 44.58
N GLY A 34 -42.15 -2.33 43.71
CA GLY A 34 -41.42 -2.12 42.47
C GLY A 34 -40.39 -0.98 42.59
N VAL A 35 -39.19 -1.19 42.05
CA VAL A 35 -38.21 -0.12 41.83
C VAL A 35 -38.54 0.52 40.48
N ALA A 36 -38.66 1.86 40.44
CA ALA A 36 -38.90 2.58 39.20
C ALA A 36 -37.59 2.78 38.41
N PRO A 37 -37.59 2.65 37.07
CA PRO A 37 -36.40 2.89 36.26
C PRO A 37 -36.02 4.37 36.22
N VAL A 38 -34.71 4.66 36.14
CA VAL A 38 -34.18 6.02 35.93
C VAL A 38 -34.05 6.27 34.42
N GLU A 39 -34.97 7.04 33.85
CA GLU A 39 -34.97 7.37 32.42
C GLU A 39 -34.05 8.56 32.10
N GLY A 40 -32.75 8.29 31.97
CA GLY A 40 -31.73 9.29 31.63
C GLY A 40 -30.74 8.78 30.56
N PRO A 41 -30.32 9.62 29.59
CA PRO A 41 -29.39 9.19 28.55
C PRO A 41 -27.97 9.07 29.12
N LEU A 42 -27.43 7.84 29.19
CA LEU A 42 -25.99 7.67 29.20
C LEU A 42 -25.44 8.10 27.84
N ARG A 43 -24.35 8.87 27.83
CA ARG A 43 -23.60 9.17 26.62
C ARG A 43 -22.23 8.51 26.70
N THR A 44 -21.95 7.61 25.75
CA THR A 44 -20.58 7.15 25.43
C THR A 44 -19.83 8.24 24.68
N ALA A 45 -19.72 9.41 25.30
CA ALA A 45 -18.85 10.46 24.82
C ALA A 45 -17.39 10.04 25.07
N ILE A 46 -16.82 9.34 24.07
CA ILE A 46 -15.41 9.53 23.74
C ILE A 46 -15.30 11.00 23.33
N GLU A 47 -15.14 11.88 24.33
CA GLU A 47 -15.03 13.31 24.10
C GLU A 47 -13.71 13.64 23.39
N CYS A 48 -13.75 13.58 22.06
CA CYS A 48 -12.85 14.32 21.20
C CYS A 48 -13.14 15.83 21.29
N ARG A 49 -13.13 16.40 22.52
CA ARG A 49 -13.15 17.85 22.71
C ARG A 49 -11.91 18.44 22.05
N GLY A 50 -12.13 19.37 21.14
CA GLY A 50 -11.09 20.06 20.39
C GLY A 50 -10.35 21.12 21.21
N ASP A 51 -9.93 20.81 22.44
CA ASP A 51 -8.89 21.60 23.10
C ASP A 51 -7.56 21.37 22.35
N GLY A 52 -6.85 22.45 22.02
CA GLY A 52 -5.68 22.43 21.14
C GLY A 52 -4.43 21.68 21.64
N SER A 53 -4.55 20.93 22.74
CA SER A 53 -3.49 20.04 23.22
C SER A 53 -3.35 18.82 22.31
N VAL A 54 -2.11 18.57 21.85
CA VAL A 54 -1.73 17.47 20.94
C VAL A 54 -2.46 16.16 21.27
N MET A 55 -3.15 15.62 20.26
CA MET A 55 -3.82 14.32 20.28
C MET A 55 -2.80 13.20 20.58
N ARG A 56 -2.62 12.88 21.88
CA ARG A 56 -1.77 11.77 22.33
C ARG A 56 -2.39 10.46 21.92
N VAL A 57 -1.85 9.91 20.85
CA VAL A 57 -2.06 8.52 20.44
C VAL A 57 -1.56 7.60 21.58
N PRO A 58 -2.18 6.44 21.85
CA PRO A 58 -1.74 5.51 22.90
C PRO A 58 -0.27 5.06 22.77
N SER A 59 0.39 4.67 23.87
CA SER A 59 1.80 4.19 23.90
C SER A 59 2.11 3.02 22.97
N CYS A 60 1.14 2.12 22.78
CA CYS A 60 1.17 1.02 21.82
C CYS A 60 1.01 1.49 20.36
N CYS A 61 0.42 2.67 20.13
CA CYS A 61 0.10 3.24 18.82
C CYS A 61 1.06 4.39 18.40
N GLU A 62 1.72 5.10 19.33
CA GLU A 62 2.83 6.03 19.04
C GLU A 62 3.97 5.30 18.31
N ALA A 63 4.13 4.01 18.60
CA ALA A 63 4.97 3.07 17.86
C ALA A 63 4.74 3.12 16.34
N MET A 64 3.48 3.17 15.94
CA MET A 64 2.99 2.92 14.58
C MET A 64 3.18 4.15 13.68
N GLN A 65 3.58 5.29 14.25
CA GLN A 65 3.90 6.50 13.51
C GLN A 65 5.29 6.46 12.85
N SER A 66 6.20 5.59 13.32
CA SER A 66 7.59 5.57 12.86
C SER A 66 7.85 4.73 11.61
N SER A 67 7.01 3.73 11.33
CA SER A 67 7.21 2.72 10.26
C SER A 67 6.47 3.02 8.95
N GLY A 68 5.88 4.20 8.78
CA GLY A 68 5.33 4.64 7.49
C GLY A 68 4.55 5.95 7.57
N GLY A 69 5.20 7.06 7.23
CA GLY A 69 4.65 8.41 7.33
C GLY A 69 3.54 8.74 6.32
N ARG A 70 2.96 9.93 6.50
CA ARG A 70 1.88 10.58 5.71
C ARG A 70 0.47 9.98 5.77
N LEU A 71 0.26 8.66 5.69
CA LEU A 71 -1.11 8.09 5.78
C LEU A 71 -1.81 8.42 7.12
N LEU A 72 -1.03 8.67 8.18
CA LEU A 72 -1.49 9.11 9.49
C LEU A 72 -2.00 10.57 9.56
N GLU A 73 -1.96 11.34 8.48
CA GLU A 73 -2.49 12.72 8.45
C GLU A 73 -4.00 12.75 8.19
N GLU A 74 -4.59 11.67 7.68
CA GLU A 74 -6.02 11.59 7.39
C GLU A 74 -6.88 11.42 8.67
N ARG A 75 -7.82 12.35 8.86
CA ARG A 75 -8.73 12.36 10.03
C ARG A 75 -9.55 11.06 10.20
N PRO A 76 -10.11 10.43 9.15
CA PRO A 76 -10.93 9.21 9.31
C PRO A 76 -10.19 8.07 10.00
N MET A 77 -8.94 7.78 9.60
CA MET A 77 -8.15 6.70 10.21
C MET A 77 -7.91 6.94 11.70
N ARG A 78 -7.72 8.19 12.14
CA ARG A 78 -7.53 8.51 13.56
C ARG A 78 -8.80 8.30 14.39
N VAL A 79 -9.97 8.59 13.82
CA VAL A 79 -11.28 8.34 14.46
C VAL A 79 -11.56 6.84 14.52
N ALA A 80 -11.31 6.10 13.42
CA ALA A 80 -11.44 4.66 13.37
C ALA A 80 -10.53 3.95 14.41
N LEU A 81 -9.27 4.38 14.53
CA LEU A 81 -8.34 3.85 15.54
C LEU A 81 -8.81 4.15 16.97
N ALA A 82 -9.26 5.39 17.23
CA ALA A 82 -9.76 5.76 18.56
C ALA A 82 -10.96 4.92 18.99
N GLY A 83 -11.87 4.61 18.06
CA GLY A 83 -12.98 3.65 18.23
C GLY A 83 -12.58 2.17 18.22
N LEU A 84 -11.28 1.85 18.23
CA LEU A 84 -10.70 0.51 18.29
C LEU A 84 -9.65 0.35 19.42
N CYS A 85 -9.59 1.31 20.35
CA CYS A 85 -8.68 1.31 21.52
C CYS A 85 -9.34 0.65 22.75
N CYS A 86 -8.83 -0.51 23.19
CA CYS A 86 -9.37 -1.23 24.36
C CYS A 86 -8.49 -1.17 25.63
N HIS A 87 -7.28 -0.63 25.55
CA HIS A 87 -6.29 -0.65 26.65
C HIS A 87 -6.45 0.49 27.66
N HIS A 88 -7.30 1.47 27.36
CA HIS A 88 -7.49 2.68 28.17
C HIS A 88 -8.80 2.62 28.97
N PRO A 89 -8.86 3.23 30.17
CA PRO A 89 -10.08 3.26 30.98
C PRO A 89 -11.19 4.04 30.28
N ILE A 90 -12.38 3.44 30.19
CA ILE A 90 -13.52 3.97 29.42
C ILE A 90 -14.07 5.22 30.11
N VAL A 91 -14.27 6.32 29.37
CA VAL A 91 -14.87 7.54 29.93
C VAL A 91 -16.40 7.40 29.98
N MET A 92 -16.97 7.58 31.17
CA MET A 92 -18.41 7.46 31.41
C MET A 92 -19.03 8.84 31.66
N GLN A 93 -20.07 9.19 30.88
CA GLN A 93 -21.00 10.30 31.16
C GLN A 93 -22.39 9.71 31.41
N ILE A 94 -22.92 9.92 32.62
CA ILE A 94 -24.26 9.49 33.04
C ILE A 94 -25.05 10.75 33.40
N GLU A 95 -26.08 11.09 32.61
CA GLU A 95 -27.02 12.16 32.92
C GLU A 95 -28.22 11.59 33.68
N VAL A 96 -28.22 11.72 35.01
CA VAL A 96 -29.38 11.35 35.84
C VAL A 96 -30.47 12.42 35.67
N LYS A 97 -31.65 12.02 35.16
CA LYS A 97 -32.84 12.87 35.07
C LYS A 97 -33.82 12.52 36.18
N GLY A 98 -34.25 13.52 36.95
CA GLY A 98 -35.32 13.39 37.95
C GLY A 98 -35.28 14.50 39.00
N ASP A 99 -36.45 14.96 39.45
CA ASP A 99 -36.64 16.07 40.41
C ASP A 99 -36.26 15.73 41.87
N LYS A 100 -35.31 14.82 42.07
CA LYS A 100 -34.69 14.53 43.36
C LYS A 100 -33.17 14.65 43.23
N ALA A 101 -32.72 15.89 42.99
CA ALA A 101 -31.32 16.29 43.13
C ALA A 101 -30.92 16.38 44.63
N GLY A 102 -31.07 15.26 45.35
CA GLY A 102 -30.80 15.13 46.78
C GLY A 102 -30.32 13.72 47.10
N ASP A 103 -29.13 13.65 47.69
CA ASP A 103 -28.32 12.49 48.04
C ASP A 103 -27.76 11.62 46.89
N ASP A 104 -26.45 11.38 46.96
CA ASP A 104 -25.69 10.51 46.07
C ASP A 104 -26.15 9.05 46.16
N GLN A 105 -26.61 8.46 45.05
CA GLN A 105 -26.01 7.27 44.43
C GLN A 105 -26.89 6.68 43.31
N LEU A 106 -26.35 6.56 42.09
CA LEU A 106 -26.57 5.31 41.35
C LEU A 106 -26.01 4.18 42.21
N THR A 107 -26.75 3.10 42.40
CA THR A 107 -26.27 1.98 43.22
C THR A 107 -24.96 1.43 42.64
N ARG A 108 -24.10 0.90 43.51
CA ARG A 108 -22.83 0.29 43.06
C ARG A 108 -23.07 -0.82 42.02
N GLU A 109 -24.22 -1.48 42.08
CA GLU A 109 -24.64 -2.52 41.14
C GLU A 109 -24.95 -1.93 39.76
N GLU A 110 -25.76 -0.86 39.65
CA GLU A 110 -25.99 -0.13 38.39
C GLU A 110 -24.68 0.42 37.79
N GLN A 111 -23.78 0.94 38.64
CA GLN A 111 -22.48 1.44 38.18
C GLN A 111 -21.59 0.32 37.62
N GLN A 112 -21.59 -0.87 38.23
CA GLN A 112 -20.89 -2.06 37.71
C GLN A 112 -21.56 -2.60 36.44
N PHE A 113 -22.90 -2.53 36.35
CA PHE A 113 -23.69 -2.99 35.22
C PHE A 113 -23.41 -2.18 33.95
N TRP A 114 -23.55 -0.86 34.00
CA TRP A 114 -23.22 0.01 32.86
C TRP A 114 -21.76 -0.11 32.46
N LEU A 115 -20.83 -0.19 33.42
CA LEU A 115 -19.42 -0.43 33.15
C LEU A 115 -19.18 -1.78 32.43
N GLY A 116 -19.92 -2.82 32.79
CA GLY A 116 -19.86 -4.13 32.13
C GLY A 116 -20.27 -4.09 30.65
N LEU A 117 -21.36 -3.40 30.33
CA LEU A 117 -21.82 -3.22 28.93
C LEU A 117 -20.77 -2.49 28.08
N LEU A 118 -20.17 -1.42 28.62
CA LEU A 118 -19.12 -0.67 27.93
C LEU A 118 -17.82 -1.46 27.77
N ILE A 119 -17.48 -2.32 28.74
CA ILE A 119 -16.34 -3.23 28.63
C ILE A 119 -16.58 -4.31 27.57
N LEU A 120 -17.82 -4.76 27.34
CA LEU A 120 -18.14 -5.68 26.24
C LEU A 120 -17.94 -5.03 24.86
N GLU A 121 -18.33 -3.76 24.66
CA GLU A 121 -18.00 -3.00 23.45
C GLU A 121 -16.47 -2.89 23.27
N SER A 122 -15.77 -2.38 24.30
CA SER A 122 -14.32 -2.22 24.30
C SER A 122 -13.58 -3.53 24.02
N ALA A 123 -14.01 -4.64 24.62
CA ALA A 123 -13.48 -5.98 24.41
C ALA A 123 -13.61 -6.46 22.96
N ALA A 124 -14.78 -6.25 22.34
CA ALA A 124 -15.07 -6.66 20.97
C ALA A 124 -14.20 -5.92 19.94
N SER A 125 -13.77 -4.70 20.25
CA SER A 125 -12.93 -3.87 19.36
C SER A 125 -11.62 -4.54 18.93
N SER A 126 -11.09 -5.47 19.74
CA SER A 126 -9.86 -6.22 19.45
C SER A 126 -9.87 -6.91 18.07
N ILE A 127 -11.01 -7.40 17.60
CA ILE A 127 -11.14 -8.06 16.29
C ILE A 127 -10.94 -7.06 15.15
N GLY A 128 -11.61 -5.90 15.23
CA GLY A 128 -11.45 -4.80 14.27
C GLY A 128 -10.06 -4.19 14.28
N ARG A 129 -9.47 -4.06 15.48
CA ARG A 129 -8.09 -3.59 15.67
C ARG A 129 -7.11 -4.48 14.91
N GLY A 130 -7.21 -5.80 15.06
CA GLY A 130 -6.34 -6.76 14.36
C GLY A 130 -6.34 -6.62 12.83
N ALA A 131 -7.50 -6.35 12.23
CA ALA A 131 -7.61 -6.09 10.79
C ALA A 131 -6.97 -4.74 10.41
N MET A 132 -7.30 -3.67 11.13
CA MET A 132 -6.75 -2.34 10.86
C MET A 132 -5.22 -2.32 11.01
N THR A 133 -4.67 -3.01 12.00
CA THR A 133 -3.23 -2.96 12.34
C THR A 133 -2.37 -4.02 11.62
N PHE A 134 -2.92 -4.81 10.72
CA PHE A 134 -2.23 -5.92 10.04
C PHE A 134 -0.89 -5.49 9.39
N ASP A 135 0.20 -6.22 9.68
CA ASP A 135 1.58 -5.99 9.18
C ASP A 135 2.12 -4.55 9.33
N THR A 136 2.03 -3.96 10.54
CA THR A 136 2.46 -2.55 10.76
C THR A 136 3.49 -2.30 11.85
N GLN A 137 3.73 -3.26 12.77
CA GLN A 137 4.61 -3.08 13.92
C GLN A 137 5.89 -3.90 13.82
N ASP A 138 7.04 -3.24 13.63
CA ASP A 138 8.39 -3.83 13.76
C ASP A 138 8.85 -4.02 15.23
N ARG A 139 7.96 -3.85 16.22
CA ARG A 139 8.30 -3.91 17.66
C ARG A 139 8.42 -5.36 18.16
N PRO A 140 9.31 -5.64 19.14
CA PRO A 140 9.39 -6.94 19.79
C PRO A 140 8.18 -7.16 20.73
N LEU A 141 7.71 -8.40 20.80
CA LEU A 141 6.40 -8.79 21.37
C LEU A 141 6.28 -8.76 22.90
N PHE A 142 7.27 -8.22 23.61
CA PHE A 142 7.42 -8.40 25.07
C PHE A 142 6.43 -7.63 25.95
N ASN A 143 5.60 -6.74 25.40
CA ASN A 143 4.72 -5.88 26.22
C ASN A 143 3.33 -5.72 25.58
N MET A 144 2.54 -6.79 25.64
CA MET A 144 1.13 -6.77 25.23
C MET A 144 0.26 -6.16 26.33
N GLU A 145 -0.29 -4.98 26.07
CA GLU A 145 -1.21 -4.28 26.97
C GLU A 145 -2.54 -5.06 27.15
N GLU A 146 -3.11 -5.05 28.36
CA GLU A 146 -4.32 -5.79 28.74
C GLU A 146 -5.61 -5.05 28.35
N VAL A 147 -6.72 -5.77 28.14
CA VAL A 147 -8.03 -5.13 27.92
C VAL A 147 -8.49 -4.44 29.20
N SER A 148 -8.82 -3.15 29.15
CA SER A 148 -9.12 -2.37 30.35
C SER A 148 -10.47 -2.76 30.95
N THR A 149 -10.45 -3.35 32.14
CA THR A 149 -11.63 -3.67 32.95
C THR A 149 -12.07 -2.50 33.86
N SER A 150 -11.73 -1.26 33.46
CA SER A 150 -11.93 -0.07 34.28
C SER A 150 -12.56 1.09 33.51
N GLY A 151 -13.40 1.86 34.19
CA GLY A 151 -14.05 3.05 33.68
C GLY A 151 -13.78 4.26 34.58
N ARG A 152 -13.89 5.46 34.02
CA ARG A 152 -13.64 6.72 34.70
C ARG A 152 -14.77 7.71 34.44
N TYR A 153 -15.34 8.30 35.49
CA TYR A 153 -16.34 9.34 35.31
C TYR A 153 -15.76 10.62 34.72
N SER A 154 -16.45 11.20 33.74
CA SER A 154 -16.07 12.46 33.11
C SER A 154 -16.06 13.64 34.10
N SER A 155 -16.96 13.63 35.09
CA SER A 155 -17.13 14.71 36.08
C SER A 155 -16.14 14.61 37.25
N SER A 156 -16.17 13.50 37.99
CA SER A 156 -15.38 13.32 39.22
C SER A 156 -13.96 12.77 38.99
N ARG A 157 -13.67 12.23 37.79
CA ARG A 157 -12.45 11.45 37.48
C ARG A 157 -12.21 10.22 38.37
N ALA A 158 -13.16 9.87 39.24
CA ALA A 158 -13.13 8.63 40.00
C ALA A 158 -13.09 7.44 39.02
N THR A 159 -12.27 6.44 39.34
CA THR A 159 -12.06 5.26 38.51
C THR A 159 -12.70 4.06 39.20
N ILE A 160 -13.56 3.34 38.48
CA ILE A 160 -14.22 2.11 38.90
C ILE A 160 -13.59 0.96 38.12
N THR A 161 -13.25 -0.14 38.82
CA THR A 161 -12.88 -1.41 38.21
C THR A 161 -14.04 -2.39 38.34
N LEU A 162 -14.29 -3.21 37.33
CA LEU A 162 -15.32 -4.24 37.36
C LEU A 162 -14.88 -5.39 38.31
N SER A 163 -15.73 -5.83 39.24
CA SER A 163 -15.44 -6.97 40.12
C SER A 163 -15.54 -8.31 39.40
N SER A 164 -14.55 -9.18 39.63
CA SER A 164 -14.44 -10.52 39.03
C SER A 164 -15.56 -11.49 39.40
N SER A 165 -16.39 -11.16 40.41
CA SER A 165 -17.56 -11.94 40.82
C SER A 165 -18.86 -11.55 40.11
N THR A 166 -18.87 -10.46 39.32
CA THR A 166 -20.08 -9.90 38.68
C THR A 166 -19.88 -9.49 37.21
N GLY A 167 -18.65 -9.54 36.69
CA GLY A 167 -18.33 -9.20 35.30
C GLY A 167 -18.45 -10.36 34.32
N PRO A 168 -18.50 -10.07 33.00
CA PRO A 168 -18.36 -11.10 31.96
C PRO A 168 -16.96 -11.71 31.95
N SER A 169 -16.81 -12.93 31.40
CA SER A 169 -15.47 -13.49 31.18
C SER A 169 -14.69 -12.65 30.16
N MET A 170 -13.39 -12.48 30.43
CA MET A 170 -12.44 -11.78 29.56
C MET A 170 -11.54 -12.73 28.76
N ASP A 171 -11.76 -14.05 28.84
CA ASP A 171 -10.89 -15.07 28.21
C ASP A 171 -10.83 -14.93 26.68
N TRP A 172 -11.98 -14.91 26.00
CA TRP A 172 -12.04 -14.72 24.54
C TRP A 172 -11.65 -13.29 24.09
N PRO A 173 -12.02 -12.20 24.79
CA PRO A 173 -11.48 -10.87 24.57
C PRO A 173 -9.96 -10.84 24.61
N GLU A 174 -9.33 -11.50 25.58
CA GLU A 174 -7.88 -11.53 25.69
C GLU A 174 -7.21 -12.45 24.66
N PHE A 175 -7.88 -13.53 24.25
CA PHE A 175 -7.49 -14.28 23.06
C PHE A 175 -7.48 -13.37 21.82
N HIS A 176 -8.56 -12.63 21.56
CA HIS A 176 -8.65 -11.72 20.41
C HIS A 176 -7.67 -10.53 20.49
N ASN A 177 -7.41 -9.99 21.69
CA ASN A 177 -6.39 -8.99 21.95
C ASN A 177 -4.98 -9.54 21.59
N GLY A 178 -4.69 -10.78 21.99
CA GLY A 178 -3.48 -11.51 21.61
C GLY A 178 -3.35 -11.75 20.10
N VAL A 179 -4.43 -12.20 19.43
CA VAL A 179 -4.42 -12.38 17.96
C VAL A 179 -4.14 -11.05 17.27
N ALA A 180 -4.76 -9.95 17.71
CA ALA A 180 -4.53 -8.62 17.14
C ALA A 180 -3.07 -8.14 17.31
N PHE A 181 -2.41 -8.45 18.44
CA PHE A 181 -0.97 -8.20 18.57
C PHE A 181 -0.13 -9.08 17.63
N GLY A 182 -0.48 -10.36 17.46
CA GLY A 182 0.20 -11.26 16.52
C GLY A 182 0.07 -10.83 15.05
N LEU A 183 -1.14 -10.44 14.63
CA LEU A 183 -1.42 -9.92 13.29
C LEU A 183 -0.76 -8.56 13.03
N ALA A 184 -0.51 -7.76 14.06
CA ALA A 184 0.20 -6.49 13.91
C ALA A 184 1.69 -6.64 13.59
N VAL A 185 2.31 -7.79 13.85
CA VAL A 185 3.76 -8.01 13.69
C VAL A 185 4.19 -7.92 12.23
N ARG A 186 5.15 -7.03 11.99
CA ARG A 186 5.96 -6.96 10.77
C ARG A 186 7.40 -7.40 11.10
N PRO A 187 8.02 -8.31 10.34
CA PRO A 187 9.36 -8.78 10.64
C PRO A 187 10.42 -7.82 10.06
N PRO A 188 11.48 -7.49 10.82
CA PRO A 188 12.41 -6.43 10.43
C PRO A 188 13.13 -6.75 9.12
N ARG A 189 13.13 -5.77 8.20
CA ARG A 189 13.70 -5.85 6.85
C ARG A 189 13.01 -6.85 5.90
N GLY A 190 11.74 -7.19 6.12
CA GLY A 190 10.93 -7.99 5.20
C GLY A 190 11.37 -9.45 5.02
N ARG A 191 12.31 -9.94 5.84
CA ARG A 191 12.69 -11.36 5.88
C ARG A 191 11.75 -12.10 6.82
N ARG A 192 11.39 -13.34 6.48
CA ARG A 192 10.64 -14.21 7.41
C ARG A 192 11.40 -14.34 8.75
N PRO A 193 10.70 -14.38 9.89
CA PRO A 193 11.35 -14.53 11.20
C PRO A 193 12.09 -15.87 11.28
N ASP A 194 13.28 -15.84 11.89
CA ASP A 194 14.07 -17.04 12.16
C ASP A 194 13.70 -17.67 13.53
N ARG A 195 14.26 -18.86 13.80
CA ARG A 195 14.05 -19.57 15.07
C ARG A 195 14.56 -18.78 16.27
N GLU A 196 15.61 -17.96 16.12
CA GLU A 196 16.13 -17.14 17.22
C GLU A 196 15.17 -15.99 17.56
N TRP A 197 14.64 -15.30 16.56
CA TRP A 197 13.59 -14.28 16.72
C TRP A 197 12.35 -14.89 17.38
N PHE A 198 11.89 -16.06 16.92
CA PHE A 198 10.69 -16.71 17.47
C PHE A 198 10.92 -17.13 18.92
N VAL A 199 11.99 -17.87 19.22
CA VAL A 199 12.32 -18.30 20.58
C VAL A 199 12.59 -17.10 21.50
N ARG A 200 13.21 -16.03 21.00
CA ARG A 200 13.46 -14.80 21.78
C ARG A 200 12.16 -14.10 22.15
N ASN A 201 11.25 -13.88 21.21
CA ASN A 201 9.98 -13.19 21.47
C ASN A 201 8.99 -14.05 22.27
N MET A 202 8.93 -15.37 22.01
CA MET A 202 8.02 -16.30 22.70
C MET A 202 8.54 -16.77 24.08
N ARG A 203 9.77 -16.36 24.48
CA ARG A 203 10.34 -16.56 25.83
C ARG A 203 9.75 -15.63 26.89
N TRP A 204 8.45 -15.33 26.80
CA TRP A 204 7.69 -14.92 27.99
C TRP A 204 7.82 -16.00 29.07
N LYS A 205 8.01 -15.59 30.32
CA LYS A 205 8.37 -16.50 31.42
C LYS A 205 7.31 -17.62 31.58
N ARG A 206 7.74 -18.80 32.04
CA ARG A 206 6.86 -19.86 32.59
C ARG A 206 6.32 -19.47 33.99
N ALA A 207 5.90 -18.21 34.17
CA ALA A 207 5.62 -17.63 35.47
C ALA A 207 4.26 -16.91 35.49
N SER A 208 3.35 -17.46 36.30
CA SER A 208 2.33 -16.80 37.15
C SER A 208 1.40 -15.70 36.63
N ASP A 209 1.86 -14.73 35.84
CA ASP A 209 1.27 -13.40 35.76
C ASP A 209 0.77 -13.03 34.35
N GLY A 210 -0.09 -13.86 33.75
CA GLY A 210 -0.74 -13.51 32.48
C GLY A 210 -1.73 -14.55 31.97
N SER A 211 -2.83 -14.09 31.36
CA SER A 211 -3.85 -14.98 30.80
C SER A 211 -3.27 -15.87 29.69
N CYS A 212 -3.45 -17.19 29.84
CA CYS A 212 -3.05 -18.19 28.85
C CYS A 212 -3.79 -18.01 27.51
N PHE A 213 -4.98 -17.41 27.52
CA PHE A 213 -5.71 -17.05 26.30
C PHE A 213 -4.98 -15.99 25.48
N ARG A 214 -4.38 -14.96 26.10
CA ARG A 214 -3.59 -13.93 25.38
C ARG A 214 -2.36 -14.53 24.68
N ARG A 215 -1.68 -15.48 25.34
CA ARG A 215 -0.56 -16.26 24.76
C ARG A 215 -1.03 -17.08 23.56
N ALA A 216 -2.15 -17.80 23.69
CA ALA A 216 -2.72 -18.59 22.61
C ALA A 216 -3.17 -17.72 21.42
N GLY A 217 -3.74 -16.54 21.70
CA GLY A 217 -4.09 -15.56 20.68
C GLY A 217 -2.87 -15.08 19.89
N LEU A 218 -1.80 -14.67 20.58
CA LEU A 218 -0.53 -14.27 19.96
C LEU A 218 0.05 -15.39 19.07
N LEU A 219 0.06 -16.61 19.59
CA LEU A 219 0.49 -17.81 18.89
C LEU A 219 -0.31 -17.99 17.58
N MET A 220 -1.65 -17.90 17.64
CA MET A 220 -2.48 -17.98 16.44
C MET A 220 -2.20 -16.84 15.44
N GLY A 221 -2.07 -15.59 15.90
CA GLY A 221 -1.78 -14.46 15.01
C GLY A 221 -0.47 -14.62 14.22
N LEU A 222 0.58 -15.17 14.85
CA LEU A 222 1.85 -15.49 14.19
C LEU A 222 1.72 -16.67 13.20
N GLY A 223 0.91 -17.68 13.53
CA GLY A 223 0.65 -18.82 12.63
C GLY A 223 -0.20 -18.43 11.41
N LEU A 224 -1.17 -17.53 11.59
CA LEU A 224 -1.98 -16.95 10.52
C LEU A 224 -1.17 -16.11 9.53
N HIS A 225 -0.13 -15.41 10.01
CA HIS A 225 0.85 -14.70 9.17
C HIS A 225 1.77 -15.61 8.33
N GLY A 226 1.76 -16.93 8.58
CA GLY A 226 2.66 -17.85 7.89
C GLY A 226 4.04 -18.03 8.55
N TYR A 227 4.21 -17.61 9.82
CA TYR A 227 5.50 -17.68 10.51
C TYR A 227 5.75 -19.02 11.24
N MET A 228 4.80 -19.95 11.26
CA MET A 228 4.96 -21.30 11.83
C MET A 228 5.38 -22.33 10.78
N THR A 229 6.50 -22.04 10.11
CA THR A 229 7.18 -23.06 9.29
C THR A 229 7.90 -24.08 10.17
N PRO A 230 8.14 -25.32 9.70
CA PRO A 230 8.71 -26.39 10.52
C PRO A 230 10.12 -26.12 11.07
N ASP A 231 10.87 -25.22 10.42
CA ASP A 231 12.22 -24.81 10.86
C ASP A 231 12.17 -23.88 12.09
N VAL A 232 11.15 -23.03 12.14
CA VAL A 232 10.94 -21.99 13.17
C VAL A 232 10.24 -22.60 14.38
N PHE A 233 9.08 -23.21 14.19
CA PHE A 233 8.23 -23.78 15.25
C PHE A 233 8.20 -25.31 15.11
N ARG A 234 8.99 -26.01 15.93
CA ARG A 234 9.26 -27.45 15.80
C ARG A 234 8.23 -28.29 16.56
N PRO A 235 8.10 -29.60 16.26
CA PRO A 235 7.23 -30.52 16.99
C PRO A 235 7.38 -30.51 18.52
N ASP A 236 8.61 -30.29 19.03
CA ASP A 236 8.86 -30.14 20.47
C ASP A 236 8.15 -28.91 21.05
N ASP A 237 8.16 -27.80 20.31
CA ASP A 237 7.49 -26.56 20.67
C ASP A 237 5.95 -26.72 20.59
N TRP A 238 5.44 -27.52 19.63
CA TRP A 238 4.01 -27.86 19.53
C TRP A 238 3.51 -28.61 20.77
N LEU A 239 4.29 -29.62 21.22
CA LEU A 239 3.96 -30.44 22.39
C LEU A 239 4.00 -29.63 23.69
N VAL A 240 4.85 -28.61 23.80
CA VAL A 240 4.90 -27.72 24.96
C VAL A 240 3.63 -26.86 25.08
N GLU A 241 3.14 -26.29 23.98
CA GLU A 241 1.91 -25.47 24.02
C GLU A 241 0.65 -26.33 24.21
N ILE A 242 0.57 -27.49 23.55
CA ILE A 242 -0.56 -28.44 23.71
C ILE A 242 -0.57 -29.05 25.12
N GLY A 243 0.61 -29.32 25.70
CA GLY A 243 0.78 -29.79 27.07
C GLY A 243 0.30 -28.81 28.16
N THR A 244 -0.08 -27.58 27.81
CA THR A 244 -0.75 -26.65 28.74
C THR A 244 -2.21 -27.01 29.03
N GLY A 245 -2.82 -27.89 28.23
CA GLY A 245 -4.20 -28.36 28.41
C GLY A 245 -5.31 -27.35 28.08
N ASN A 246 -5.00 -26.08 27.82
CA ASN A 246 -6.01 -25.10 27.40
C ASN A 246 -6.43 -25.35 25.94
N CYS A 247 -7.74 -25.47 25.70
CA CYS A 247 -8.32 -25.60 24.36
C CYS A 247 -7.93 -24.44 23.43
N ALA A 248 -7.79 -23.21 23.94
CA ALA A 248 -7.36 -22.06 23.14
C ALA A 248 -5.93 -22.25 22.60
N SER A 249 -5.00 -22.75 23.42
CA SER A 249 -3.63 -23.09 22.99
C SER A 249 -3.64 -24.15 21.90
N ILE A 250 -4.44 -25.21 22.07
CA ILE A 250 -4.56 -26.30 21.09
C ILE A 250 -5.14 -25.78 19.78
N CYS A 251 -6.20 -24.97 19.81
CA CYS A 251 -6.80 -24.37 18.62
C CYS A 251 -5.82 -23.44 17.88
N ALA A 252 -5.05 -22.65 18.63
CA ALA A 252 -4.03 -21.77 18.09
C ALA A 252 -2.89 -22.52 17.38
N VAL A 253 -2.42 -23.63 17.98
CA VAL A 253 -1.42 -24.51 17.35
C VAL A 253 -1.97 -25.15 16.07
N LEU A 254 -3.18 -25.73 16.12
CA LEU A 254 -3.79 -26.42 14.97
C LEU A 254 -4.01 -25.47 13.78
N LEU A 255 -4.69 -24.35 14.00
CA LEU A 255 -4.96 -23.38 12.94
C LEU A 255 -3.69 -22.63 12.50
N GLY A 256 -2.77 -22.33 13.42
CA GLY A 256 -1.51 -21.65 13.10
C GLY A 256 -0.59 -22.50 12.21
N ILE A 257 -0.44 -23.79 12.52
CA ILE A 257 0.30 -24.73 11.67
C ILE A 257 -0.42 -24.94 10.34
N GLY A 258 -1.76 -25.09 10.34
CA GLY A 258 -2.56 -25.24 9.13
C GLY A 258 -2.42 -24.05 8.16
N ALA A 259 -2.51 -22.83 8.69
CA ALA A 259 -2.34 -21.58 7.94
C ALA A 259 -0.90 -21.36 7.44
N SER A 260 0.11 -21.70 8.25
CA SER A 260 1.51 -21.55 7.83
C SER A 260 1.98 -22.58 6.80
N ASN A 261 1.24 -23.67 6.62
CA ASN A 261 1.65 -24.81 5.79
C ASN A 261 0.55 -25.22 4.78
N ILE A 262 -0.23 -24.25 4.29
CA ILE A 262 -1.33 -24.45 3.32
C ILE A 262 -0.86 -25.27 2.10
N GLY A 263 -1.62 -26.30 1.75
CA GLY A 263 -1.36 -27.20 0.61
C GLY A 263 -0.13 -28.12 0.73
N SER A 264 0.70 -27.97 1.77
CA SER A 264 1.95 -28.73 1.94
C SER A 264 1.73 -30.24 2.14
N ARG A 265 0.62 -30.61 2.80
CA ARG A 265 0.34 -31.96 3.32
C ARG A 265 1.47 -32.55 4.19
N ASP A 266 2.14 -31.73 5.03
CA ASP A 266 3.11 -32.27 6.00
C ASP A 266 2.47 -33.37 6.87
N LEU A 267 3.11 -34.54 6.87
CA LEU A 267 2.66 -35.72 7.60
C LEU A 267 2.64 -35.51 9.12
N LYS A 268 3.50 -34.65 9.67
CA LYS A 268 3.50 -34.35 11.12
C LYS A 268 2.31 -33.47 11.49
N ALA A 269 2.12 -32.36 10.78
CA ALA A 269 0.97 -31.47 10.93
C ALA A 269 -0.37 -32.20 10.73
N CYS A 270 -0.49 -33.01 9.67
CA CYS A 270 -1.71 -33.77 9.41
C CYS A 270 -2.00 -34.77 10.54
N ARG A 271 -1.00 -35.55 11.00
CA ARG A 271 -1.17 -36.49 12.13
C ARG A 271 -1.63 -35.81 13.41
N LEU A 272 -1.10 -34.61 13.71
CA LEU A 272 -1.54 -33.82 14.86
C LEU A 272 -3.03 -33.44 14.75
N CYS A 273 -3.46 -32.97 13.58
CA CYS A 273 -4.85 -32.59 13.36
C CYS A 273 -5.81 -33.79 13.38
N TYR A 274 -5.39 -34.96 12.88
CA TYR A 274 -6.16 -36.21 13.00
C TYR A 274 -6.28 -36.68 14.47
N LEU A 275 -5.20 -36.60 15.26
CA LEU A 275 -5.24 -36.95 16.70
C LEU A 275 -6.26 -36.09 17.47
N HIS A 276 -6.31 -34.79 17.15
CA HIS A 276 -7.27 -33.86 17.74
C HIS A 276 -8.66 -33.88 17.07
N THR A 277 -8.89 -34.75 16.07
CA THR A 277 -10.19 -34.93 15.42
C THR A 277 -10.60 -36.42 15.39
N PRO A 278 -11.09 -36.99 16.51
CA PRO A 278 -11.45 -38.42 16.60
C PRO A 278 -12.43 -38.89 15.51
N ALA A 279 -13.39 -38.05 15.13
CA ALA A 279 -14.33 -38.31 14.04
C ALA A 279 -13.67 -38.48 12.65
N LEU A 280 -12.41 -38.06 12.47
CA LEU A 280 -11.61 -38.32 11.26
C LEU A 280 -10.55 -39.42 11.45
N SER A 281 -10.13 -39.72 12.68
CA SER A 281 -9.16 -40.80 12.95
C SER A 281 -9.80 -42.19 13.09
N GLY A 282 -11.10 -42.26 13.35
CA GLY A 282 -11.85 -43.50 13.50
C GLY A 282 -11.61 -44.23 14.85
N GLN A 283 -10.92 -43.61 15.80
CA GLN A 283 -10.74 -44.16 17.14
C GLN A 283 -11.96 -43.86 18.02
N VAL A 284 -12.60 -44.91 18.53
CA VAL A 284 -13.85 -44.85 19.30
C VAL A 284 -13.57 -44.87 20.79
N ASP A 285 -13.16 -43.73 21.35
CA ASP A 285 -13.15 -43.49 22.80
C ASP A 285 -14.35 -42.60 23.18
N GLN A 286 -15.39 -43.22 23.75
CA GLN A 286 -16.69 -42.58 24.02
C GLN A 286 -16.73 -41.79 25.35
N SER A 287 -15.58 -41.50 25.97
CA SER A 287 -15.49 -41.31 27.43
C SER A 287 -15.44 -39.87 27.96
N THR A 288 -15.28 -38.84 27.13
CA THR A 288 -15.10 -37.44 27.59
C THR A 288 -15.83 -36.36 26.76
N GLY A 289 -17.12 -36.58 26.49
CA GLY A 289 -17.97 -35.64 25.74
C GLY A 289 -18.16 -34.27 26.40
N SER A 290 -17.23 -33.34 26.15
CA SER A 290 -17.22 -31.96 26.63
C SER A 290 -17.25 -30.97 25.46
N SER A 291 -17.93 -29.83 25.63
CA SER A 291 -17.98 -28.74 24.64
C SER A 291 -16.58 -28.26 24.21
N THR A 292 -15.66 -28.21 25.18
CA THR A 292 -14.23 -27.94 25.03
C THR A 292 -13.56 -28.80 23.95
N GLN A 293 -13.96 -30.07 23.81
CA GLN A 293 -13.42 -30.99 22.82
C GLN A 293 -13.93 -30.69 21.40
N THR A 294 -15.19 -30.30 21.24
CA THR A 294 -15.78 -30.02 19.92
C THR A 294 -15.17 -28.76 19.28
N LEU A 295 -14.86 -27.73 20.08
CA LEU A 295 -14.12 -26.54 19.61
C LEU A 295 -12.77 -26.92 18.97
N VAL A 296 -12.01 -27.81 19.62
CA VAL A 296 -10.72 -28.32 19.11
C VAL A 296 -10.92 -29.11 17.82
N GLN A 297 -11.98 -29.91 17.72
CA GLN A 297 -12.32 -30.66 16.49
C GLN A 297 -12.67 -29.72 15.32
N CYS A 298 -13.44 -28.64 15.54
CA CYS A 298 -13.71 -27.64 14.50
C CYS A 298 -12.41 -27.05 13.93
N CYS A 299 -11.49 -26.66 14.81
CA CYS A 299 -10.18 -26.12 14.45
C CYS A 299 -9.30 -27.16 13.72
N GLY A 300 -9.31 -28.43 14.16
CA GLY A 300 -8.59 -29.53 13.51
C GLY A 300 -9.11 -29.84 12.10
N VAL A 301 -10.42 -29.79 11.88
CA VAL A 301 -11.06 -29.96 10.56
C VAL A 301 -10.65 -28.84 9.59
N VAL A 302 -10.73 -27.58 10.00
CA VAL A 302 -10.31 -26.44 9.15
C VAL A 302 -8.80 -26.48 8.88
N ALA A 303 -7.98 -26.83 9.89
CA ALA A 303 -6.54 -27.02 9.70
C ALA A 303 -6.21 -28.12 8.68
N LEU A 304 -6.92 -29.26 8.70
CA LEU A 304 -6.79 -30.30 7.67
C LEU A 304 -7.20 -29.79 6.29
N GLY A 305 -8.30 -29.03 6.18
CA GLY A 305 -8.73 -28.39 4.93
C GLY A 305 -7.66 -27.45 4.35
N LEU A 306 -6.97 -26.68 5.19
CA LEU A 306 -5.86 -25.81 4.80
C LEU A 306 -4.61 -26.63 4.36
N LEU A 307 -4.19 -27.62 5.15
CA LEU A 307 -3.06 -28.51 4.82
C LEU A 307 -3.28 -29.30 3.52
N HIS A 308 -4.54 -29.64 3.23
CA HIS A 308 -4.99 -30.35 2.03
C HIS A 308 -5.54 -29.42 0.93
N TYR A 309 -5.35 -28.10 1.02
CA TYR A 309 -5.83 -27.14 0.02
C TYR A 309 -5.41 -27.53 -1.42
N LYS A 310 -6.37 -27.53 -2.33
CA LYS A 310 -6.22 -28.00 -3.74
C LYS A 310 -5.69 -29.43 -3.90
N SER A 311 -5.69 -30.29 -2.87
CA SER A 311 -5.11 -31.64 -2.98
C SER A 311 -5.99 -32.63 -3.76
N ALA A 312 -7.32 -32.49 -3.70
CA ALA A 312 -8.30 -33.49 -4.13
C ALA A 312 -8.06 -34.90 -3.52
N HIS A 313 -7.71 -34.93 -2.23
CA HIS A 313 -7.43 -36.17 -1.51
C HIS A 313 -8.73 -36.93 -1.17
N VAL A 314 -9.09 -37.89 -2.04
CA VAL A 314 -10.36 -38.64 -1.98
C VAL A 314 -10.70 -39.16 -0.59
N THR A 315 -9.76 -39.81 0.10
CA THR A 315 -9.99 -40.39 1.44
C THR A 315 -10.32 -39.35 2.52
N LEU A 316 -9.86 -38.10 2.36
CA LEU A 316 -10.25 -37.01 3.26
C LEU A 316 -11.67 -36.54 2.92
N ALA A 317 -11.97 -36.36 1.63
CA ALA A 317 -13.32 -36.00 1.17
C ALA A 317 -14.40 -37.02 1.59
N THR A 318 -14.15 -38.32 1.45
CA THR A 318 -15.11 -39.36 1.87
C THR A 318 -15.38 -39.34 3.37
N THR A 319 -14.37 -39.08 4.21
CA THR A 319 -14.56 -39.02 5.67
C THR A 319 -15.19 -37.70 6.11
N LEU A 320 -14.91 -36.59 5.42
CA LEU A 320 -15.63 -35.32 5.64
C LEU A 320 -17.11 -35.43 5.24
N LEU A 321 -17.44 -36.04 4.08
CA LEU A 321 -18.83 -36.29 3.66
C LEU A 321 -19.55 -37.25 4.61
N LYS A 322 -18.87 -38.31 5.07
CA LYS A 322 -19.42 -39.19 6.11
C LYS A 322 -19.74 -38.38 7.38
N ASN A 323 -18.84 -37.51 7.82
CA ASN A 323 -19.07 -36.70 9.01
C ASN A 323 -20.16 -35.63 8.83
N LEU A 324 -20.48 -35.20 7.60
CA LEU A 324 -21.67 -34.39 7.32
C LEU A 324 -22.96 -35.21 7.46
N ARG A 325 -22.99 -36.45 6.96
CA ARG A 325 -24.16 -37.34 7.08
C ARG A 325 -24.41 -37.77 8.53
N ASP A 326 -23.35 -38.16 9.22
CA ASP A 326 -23.40 -38.68 10.58
C ASP A 326 -23.42 -37.55 11.63
N LEU A 327 -23.63 -36.28 11.25
CA LEU A 327 -23.66 -35.10 12.14
C LEU A 327 -24.55 -35.30 13.38
N GLY A 328 -25.75 -35.88 13.19
CA GLY A 328 -26.69 -36.19 14.27
C GLY A 328 -26.29 -37.40 15.14
N SER A 329 -25.43 -38.29 14.63
CA SER A 329 -24.99 -39.52 15.31
C SER A 329 -23.67 -39.35 16.07
N ILE A 330 -22.69 -38.64 15.49
CA ILE A 330 -21.33 -38.43 16.04
C ILE A 330 -21.36 -37.76 17.43
N THR A 331 -22.43 -37.01 17.74
CA THR A 331 -22.65 -36.34 19.03
C THR A 331 -23.86 -36.88 19.78
N GLY A 332 -24.22 -38.15 19.54
CA GLY A 332 -25.39 -38.85 20.10
C GLY A 332 -25.20 -39.53 21.46
N GLY A 333 -24.18 -39.14 22.24
CA GLY A 333 -24.06 -39.57 23.64
C GLY A 333 -25.17 -38.97 24.50
N SER A 334 -25.77 -39.76 25.41
CA SER A 334 -27.05 -39.44 26.07
C SER A 334 -27.02 -38.35 27.16
N ASN A 335 -26.05 -37.43 27.12
CA ASN A 335 -25.92 -36.34 28.09
C ASN A 335 -25.99 -34.97 27.37
N GLU A 336 -26.81 -34.07 27.88
CA GLU A 336 -27.23 -32.81 27.21
C GLU A 336 -26.07 -31.83 26.92
N CYS A 337 -24.92 -32.00 27.57
CA CYS A 337 -23.75 -31.13 27.44
C CYS A 337 -23.08 -31.16 26.04
N GLY A 338 -23.25 -32.25 25.27
CA GLY A 338 -22.63 -32.41 23.95
C GLY A 338 -23.36 -31.76 22.77
N VAL A 339 -24.58 -31.25 22.97
CA VAL A 339 -25.51 -30.90 21.88
C VAL A 339 -25.21 -29.54 21.23
N GLY A 340 -24.46 -28.66 21.90
CA GLY A 340 -24.29 -27.26 21.50
C GLY A 340 -23.65 -27.05 20.13
N LEU A 341 -22.43 -27.53 19.91
CA LEU A 341 -21.54 -27.07 18.83
C LEU A 341 -21.79 -27.69 17.44
N ARG A 342 -22.89 -28.43 17.24
CA ARG A 342 -23.20 -29.15 15.99
C ARG A 342 -23.20 -28.25 14.74
N PRO A 343 -23.85 -27.06 14.71
CA PRO A 343 -23.85 -26.20 13.53
C PRO A 343 -22.46 -25.67 13.18
N ALA A 344 -21.68 -25.28 14.20
CA ALA A 344 -20.33 -24.77 14.02
C ALA A 344 -19.36 -25.85 13.48
N TYR A 345 -19.51 -27.10 13.94
CA TYR A 345 -18.76 -28.24 13.39
C TYR A 345 -19.15 -28.52 11.94
N GLY A 346 -20.45 -28.54 11.61
CA GLY A 346 -20.92 -28.71 10.24
C GLY A 346 -20.32 -27.67 9.27
N VAL A 347 -20.39 -26.38 9.61
CA VAL A 347 -19.81 -25.28 8.81
C VAL A 347 -18.30 -25.48 8.61
N SER A 348 -17.59 -25.95 9.65
CA SER A 348 -16.16 -26.28 9.58
C SER A 348 -15.88 -27.38 8.54
N VAL A 349 -16.68 -28.46 8.54
CA VAL A 349 -16.53 -29.60 7.63
C VAL A 349 -16.85 -29.22 6.19
N GLY A 350 -17.93 -28.45 5.95
CA GLY A 350 -18.29 -27.96 4.61
C GLY A 350 -17.21 -27.08 3.99
N ALA A 351 -16.64 -26.14 4.76
CA ALA A 351 -15.54 -25.30 4.30
C ALA A 351 -14.24 -26.09 4.08
N ALA A 352 -13.90 -27.05 4.95
CA ALA A 352 -12.72 -27.90 4.78
C ALA A 352 -12.81 -28.82 3.54
N PHE A 353 -14.01 -29.33 3.23
CA PHE A 353 -14.27 -30.10 2.01
C PHE A 353 -14.05 -29.24 0.76
N ALA A 354 -14.61 -28.02 0.74
CA ALA A 354 -14.44 -27.07 -0.35
C ALA A 354 -12.96 -26.68 -0.56
N LEU A 355 -12.21 -26.41 0.52
CA LEU A 355 -10.77 -26.12 0.44
C LEU A 355 -9.97 -27.29 -0.15
N ALA A 356 -10.30 -28.53 0.21
CA ALA A 356 -9.60 -29.72 -0.28
C ALA A 356 -9.79 -29.95 -1.79
N TYR A 357 -10.93 -29.54 -2.35
CA TYR A 357 -11.28 -29.64 -3.78
C TYR A 357 -11.28 -28.30 -4.53
N ALA A 358 -10.76 -27.23 -3.92
CA ALA A 358 -10.69 -25.91 -4.53
C ALA A 358 -10.03 -25.93 -5.90
N ASP A 359 -10.67 -25.26 -6.87
CA ASP A 359 -10.28 -25.16 -8.27
C ASP A 359 -10.00 -26.53 -8.96
N LYS A 360 -10.72 -27.59 -8.56
CA LYS A 360 -10.63 -28.94 -9.14
C LYS A 360 -12.01 -29.58 -9.37
N PRO A 361 -12.17 -30.39 -10.42
CA PRO A 361 -13.43 -31.09 -10.69
C PRO A 361 -13.73 -32.13 -9.60
N LEU A 362 -14.99 -32.16 -9.14
CA LEU A 362 -15.47 -33.13 -8.17
C LEU A 362 -15.90 -34.42 -8.90
N PRO A 363 -15.48 -35.63 -8.45
CA PRO A 363 -16.00 -36.88 -8.98
C PRO A 363 -17.51 -37.02 -8.73
N ARG A 364 -18.29 -37.36 -9.76
CA ARG A 364 -19.77 -37.43 -9.70
C ARG A 364 -20.32 -38.14 -8.46
N ASN A 365 -19.73 -39.28 -8.08
CA ASN A 365 -20.14 -40.00 -6.87
C ASN A 365 -20.13 -39.08 -5.64
N LEU A 366 -19.05 -38.33 -5.41
CA LEU A 366 -18.91 -37.40 -4.27
C LEU A 366 -19.79 -36.15 -4.40
N GLU A 367 -20.12 -35.75 -5.63
CA GLU A 367 -21.09 -34.68 -5.91
C GLU A 367 -22.51 -35.13 -5.56
N ASP A 368 -22.94 -36.31 -6.03
CA ASP A 368 -24.23 -36.91 -5.71
C ASP A 368 -24.33 -37.20 -4.19
N GLU A 369 -23.22 -37.60 -3.54
CA GLU A 369 -23.13 -37.74 -2.08
C GLU A 369 -23.36 -36.41 -1.34
N LEU A 370 -22.77 -35.31 -1.84
CA LEU A 370 -22.90 -33.96 -1.27
C LEU A 370 -24.29 -33.37 -1.48
N VAL A 371 -24.89 -33.59 -2.66
CA VAL A 371 -26.26 -33.17 -2.98
C VAL A 371 -27.26 -33.90 -2.07
N ALA A 372 -27.07 -35.18 -1.77
CA ALA A 372 -27.92 -35.90 -0.81
C ALA A 372 -27.88 -35.29 0.61
N CYS A 373 -26.76 -34.71 1.04
CA CYS A 373 -26.66 -33.98 2.30
C CYS A 373 -27.46 -32.66 2.32
N THR A 374 -28.00 -32.19 1.19
CA THR A 374 -28.85 -30.99 1.14
C THR A 374 -30.31 -31.27 1.54
N ASP A 375 -30.78 -32.52 1.56
CA ASP A 375 -32.16 -32.84 1.95
C ASP A 375 -32.39 -32.90 3.48
N ASP A 376 -31.34 -33.18 4.26
CA ASP A 376 -31.38 -33.20 5.73
C ASP A 376 -31.32 -31.78 6.35
N ILE A 377 -31.94 -31.62 7.52
CA ILE A 377 -32.11 -30.32 8.18
C ILE A 377 -30.79 -29.82 8.78
N ASP A 378 -29.97 -30.68 9.39
CA ASP A 378 -28.77 -30.25 10.11
C ASP A 378 -27.51 -30.27 9.20
N SER A 379 -27.44 -31.14 8.17
CA SER A 379 -26.33 -31.18 7.21
C SER A 379 -26.47 -30.26 5.99
N SER A 380 -27.67 -29.72 5.70
CA SER A 380 -27.90 -28.94 4.47
C SER A 380 -27.15 -27.62 4.40
N VAL A 381 -27.07 -26.86 5.50
CA VAL A 381 -26.33 -25.58 5.53
C VAL A 381 -24.84 -25.78 5.20
N PRO A 382 -24.12 -26.73 5.82
CA PRO A 382 -22.79 -27.14 5.38
C PRO A 382 -22.68 -27.53 3.91
N ALA A 383 -23.64 -28.29 3.38
CA ALA A 383 -23.63 -28.74 1.99
C ALA A 383 -23.80 -27.57 1.00
N TYR A 384 -24.67 -26.60 1.29
CA TYR A 384 -24.82 -25.39 0.48
C TYR A 384 -23.55 -24.52 0.48
N ILE A 385 -22.88 -24.36 1.62
CA ILE A 385 -21.58 -23.67 1.70
C ILE A 385 -20.55 -24.36 0.80
N ALA A 386 -20.46 -25.69 0.85
CA ALA A 386 -19.52 -26.46 0.03
C ALA A 386 -19.82 -26.31 -1.47
N LEU A 387 -21.08 -26.44 -1.89
CA LEU A 387 -21.50 -26.26 -3.28
C LEU A 387 -21.20 -24.84 -3.79
N GLY A 388 -21.53 -23.80 -3.02
CA GLY A 388 -21.29 -22.40 -3.39
C GLY A 388 -19.81 -22.02 -3.53
N LEU A 389 -18.93 -22.65 -2.74
CA LEU A 389 -17.48 -22.45 -2.85
C LEU A 389 -16.85 -23.25 -4.00
N LEU A 390 -17.36 -24.46 -4.30
CA LEU A 390 -16.82 -25.34 -5.34
C LEU A 390 -17.25 -24.94 -6.76
N TYR A 391 -18.51 -24.53 -6.94
CA TYR A 391 -19.07 -24.17 -8.24
C TYR A 391 -19.11 -22.64 -8.47
N TYR A 392 -18.31 -21.88 -7.71
CA TYR A 392 -18.18 -20.43 -7.85
C TYR A 392 -17.92 -20.02 -9.30
N GLY A 393 -18.77 -19.17 -9.86
CA GLY A 393 -18.67 -18.68 -11.24
C GLY A 393 -18.84 -19.74 -12.35
N MET A 394 -19.17 -20.99 -12.02
CA MET A 394 -19.28 -22.09 -13.01
C MET A 394 -20.66 -22.21 -13.65
N ALA A 395 -21.68 -21.51 -13.11
CA ALA A 395 -23.06 -21.47 -13.62
C ALA A 395 -23.72 -22.85 -13.91
N ASP A 396 -23.28 -23.91 -13.23
CA ASP A 396 -23.71 -25.29 -13.51
C ASP A 396 -25.22 -25.46 -13.28
N SER A 397 -25.94 -25.87 -14.34
CA SER A 397 -27.41 -26.02 -14.30
C SER A 397 -27.87 -27.08 -13.28
N ARG A 398 -27.13 -28.17 -13.08
CA ARG A 398 -27.49 -29.25 -12.14
C ARG A 398 -27.37 -28.76 -10.69
N VAL A 399 -26.34 -27.98 -10.39
CA VAL A 399 -26.16 -27.34 -9.07
C VAL A 399 -27.18 -26.21 -8.86
N LEU A 400 -27.50 -25.45 -9.90
CA LEU A 400 -28.53 -24.39 -9.86
C LEU A 400 -29.97 -24.93 -9.75
N GLU A 401 -30.21 -26.21 -10.08
CA GLU A 401 -31.45 -26.93 -9.77
C GLU A 401 -31.56 -27.28 -8.28
N VAL A 402 -30.47 -27.74 -7.66
CA VAL A 402 -30.39 -28.01 -6.21
C VAL A 402 -30.51 -26.70 -5.40
N LEU A 403 -29.94 -25.60 -5.91
CA LEU A 403 -29.98 -24.26 -5.32
C LEU A 403 -31.22 -23.43 -5.72
N GLN A 404 -32.36 -24.05 -6.03
CA GLN A 404 -33.59 -23.31 -6.37
C GLN A 404 -34.23 -22.61 -5.16
N LEU A 405 -34.70 -21.38 -5.39
CA LEU A 405 -35.48 -20.61 -4.42
C LEU A 405 -36.93 -21.12 -4.36
N PRO A 406 -37.59 -21.10 -3.18
CA PRO A 406 -38.82 -21.86 -2.93
C PRO A 406 -40.05 -21.20 -3.56
N ARG A 407 -40.59 -21.82 -4.62
CA ARG A 407 -41.70 -21.27 -5.43
C ARG A 407 -43.07 -21.29 -4.73
N THR A 408 -43.17 -21.89 -3.54
CA THR A 408 -44.41 -22.03 -2.75
C THR A 408 -44.14 -21.92 -1.24
N ARG A 409 -45.14 -21.47 -0.46
CA ARG A 409 -45.10 -21.43 1.02
C ARG A 409 -44.73 -22.78 1.63
N HIS A 410 -45.23 -23.89 1.08
CA HIS A 410 -44.89 -25.25 1.55
C HIS A 410 -43.40 -25.58 1.37
N GLN A 411 -42.77 -25.17 0.25
CA GLN A 411 -41.33 -25.32 0.08
C GLN A 411 -40.55 -24.45 1.07
N LEU A 412 -40.98 -23.20 1.28
CA LEU A 412 -40.36 -22.27 2.22
C LEU A 412 -40.36 -22.82 3.66
N CYS A 413 -41.52 -23.27 4.14
CA CYS A 413 -41.73 -23.79 5.49
C CYS A 413 -41.08 -25.17 5.74
N ARG A 414 -40.62 -25.90 4.70
CA ARG A 414 -39.88 -27.16 4.86
C ARG A 414 -38.47 -26.96 5.46
N ARG A 415 -37.94 -25.73 5.47
CA ARG A 415 -36.60 -25.40 6.00
C ARG A 415 -36.67 -24.21 6.98
N ARG A 416 -35.70 -24.14 7.92
CA ARG A 416 -35.57 -23.00 8.85
C ARG A 416 -35.20 -21.72 8.07
N PRO A 417 -35.65 -20.51 8.48
CA PRO A 417 -35.35 -19.26 7.75
C PRO A 417 -33.85 -19.03 7.49
N ASN A 418 -32.98 -19.35 8.44
CA ASN A 418 -31.53 -19.23 8.31
C ASN A 418 -30.90 -20.21 7.29
N CYS A 419 -31.59 -21.30 6.92
CA CYS A 419 -31.13 -22.17 5.82
C CYS A 419 -31.22 -21.45 4.47
N TRP A 420 -32.22 -20.57 4.28
CA TRP A 420 -32.40 -19.82 3.05
C TRP A 420 -31.32 -18.76 2.81
N PHE A 421 -30.65 -18.27 3.88
CA PHE A 421 -29.41 -17.50 3.76
C PHE A 421 -28.34 -18.29 3.00
N ALA A 422 -28.09 -19.54 3.40
CA ALA A 422 -27.06 -20.39 2.80
C ALA A 422 -27.38 -20.76 1.33
N VAL A 423 -28.66 -21.01 1.01
CA VAL A 423 -29.12 -21.25 -0.37
C VAL A 423 -28.92 -20.01 -1.23
N ALA A 424 -29.35 -18.83 -0.76
CA ALA A 424 -29.24 -17.58 -1.51
C ALA A 424 -27.79 -17.13 -1.72
N LEU A 425 -26.96 -17.28 -0.68
CA LEU A 425 -25.51 -17.12 -0.73
C LEU A 425 -24.88 -18.00 -1.81
N ALA A 426 -25.06 -19.32 -1.70
CA ALA A 426 -24.47 -20.29 -2.62
C ALA A 426 -24.95 -20.07 -4.05
N ARG A 427 -26.26 -19.79 -4.24
CA ARG A 427 -26.83 -19.49 -5.56
C ARG A 427 -26.17 -18.26 -6.20
N THR A 428 -26.02 -17.18 -5.45
CA THR A 428 -25.40 -15.94 -5.94
C THR A 428 -23.92 -16.18 -6.31
N MET A 429 -23.19 -16.97 -5.53
CA MET A 429 -21.79 -17.34 -5.82
C MET A 429 -21.64 -18.22 -7.07
N VAL A 430 -22.61 -19.10 -7.38
CA VAL A 430 -22.60 -19.94 -8.59
C VAL A 430 -23.06 -19.17 -9.84
N GLN A 431 -24.02 -18.24 -9.69
CA GLN A 431 -24.55 -17.44 -10.81
C GLN A 431 -23.74 -16.18 -11.12
N GLY A 432 -23.01 -15.61 -10.16
CA GLY A 432 -22.38 -14.27 -10.27
C GLY A 432 -23.36 -13.10 -10.11
N GLU A 433 -24.65 -13.31 -10.39
CA GLU A 433 -25.71 -12.30 -10.27
C GLU A 433 -26.63 -12.53 -9.06
N VAL A 434 -27.15 -11.43 -8.50
CA VAL A 434 -28.18 -11.45 -7.45
C VAL A 434 -29.56 -11.71 -8.09
N PRO A 435 -30.28 -12.78 -7.70
CA PRO A 435 -31.61 -13.10 -8.22
C PRO A 435 -32.67 -12.04 -7.82
N ASP A 436 -33.75 -11.96 -8.59
CA ASP A 436 -34.87 -11.04 -8.33
C ASP A 436 -35.72 -11.49 -7.12
N LEU A 437 -35.33 -11.02 -5.93
CA LEU A 437 -36.08 -11.27 -4.69
C LEU A 437 -37.38 -10.43 -4.58
N PRO A 438 -37.44 -9.14 -4.97
CA PRO A 438 -38.66 -8.34 -4.81
C PRO A 438 -39.89 -8.91 -5.51
N SER A 439 -39.78 -9.34 -6.78
CA SER A 439 -40.93 -9.92 -7.50
C SER A 439 -41.33 -11.29 -6.93
N PHE A 440 -40.34 -12.07 -6.49
CA PHE A 440 -40.52 -13.37 -5.85
C PHE A 440 -41.26 -13.27 -4.51
N VAL A 441 -40.83 -12.38 -3.60
CA VAL A 441 -41.49 -12.14 -2.31
C VAL A 441 -42.89 -11.54 -2.51
N GLY A 442 -43.05 -10.62 -3.47
CA GLY A 442 -44.36 -10.08 -3.86
C GLY A 442 -45.31 -11.16 -4.35
N GLY A 443 -44.87 -12.00 -5.29
CA GLY A 443 -45.68 -13.07 -5.87
C GLY A 443 -46.04 -14.20 -4.90
N CYS A 444 -45.21 -14.46 -3.88
CA CYS A 444 -45.59 -15.33 -2.76
C CYS A 444 -46.71 -14.69 -1.92
N ARG A 445 -46.56 -13.40 -1.55
CA ARG A 445 -47.55 -12.65 -0.75
C ARG A 445 -48.90 -12.49 -1.46
N GLU A 446 -48.90 -12.34 -2.78
CA GLU A 446 -50.13 -12.29 -3.60
C GLU A 446 -50.83 -13.65 -3.68
N LYS A 447 -50.08 -14.74 -3.92
CA LYS A 447 -50.65 -16.09 -3.91
C LYS A 447 -51.23 -16.47 -2.54
N TYR A 448 -50.54 -16.08 -1.45
CA TYR A 448 -51.03 -16.27 -0.08
C TYR A 448 -52.35 -15.51 0.18
N ARG A 449 -52.46 -14.25 -0.27
CA ARG A 449 -53.72 -13.47 -0.18
C ARG A 449 -54.90 -14.11 -0.92
N ALA A 450 -54.65 -14.91 -1.96
CA ALA A 450 -55.69 -15.64 -2.69
C ALA A 450 -56.17 -16.93 -1.99
N THR A 451 -55.49 -17.38 -0.92
CA THR A 451 -55.78 -18.63 -0.18
C THR A 451 -55.91 -18.37 1.32
N ALA A 452 -56.73 -17.38 1.69
CA ALA A 452 -56.78 -16.85 3.05
C ALA A 452 -57.22 -17.85 4.13
N GLY A 453 -56.54 -17.82 5.28
CA GLY A 453 -56.89 -18.56 6.50
C GLY A 453 -55.68 -19.11 7.25
N GLU A 454 -55.61 -18.83 8.55
CA GLU A 454 -54.73 -19.45 9.57
C GLU A 454 -53.19 -19.31 9.43
N SER A 455 -52.58 -18.77 10.50
CA SER A 455 -51.14 -18.65 10.80
C SER A 455 -50.29 -17.73 9.91
N SER A 456 -49.35 -17.02 10.56
CA SER A 456 -48.91 -15.67 10.19
C SER A 456 -48.03 -15.52 8.91
N PRO A 457 -47.96 -14.30 8.34
CA PRO A 457 -47.03 -13.94 7.25
C PRO A 457 -45.57 -13.73 7.73
N PHE A 458 -45.28 -13.96 9.01
CA PHE A 458 -43.99 -13.69 9.67
C PHE A 458 -42.81 -14.45 9.03
N VAL A 459 -42.98 -15.77 8.83
CA VAL A 459 -41.91 -16.65 8.30
C VAL A 459 -41.49 -16.26 6.88
N GLU A 460 -42.42 -15.70 6.10
CA GLU A 460 -42.15 -15.21 4.74
C GLU A 460 -41.30 -13.93 4.76
N ALA A 461 -41.55 -13.04 5.71
CA ALA A 461 -40.73 -11.84 5.93
C ALA A 461 -39.33 -12.18 6.44
N GLU A 462 -39.20 -13.06 7.45
CA GLU A 462 -37.89 -13.48 7.96
C GLU A 462 -37.03 -14.15 6.89
N ALA A 463 -37.61 -15.11 6.15
CA ALA A 463 -36.87 -15.81 5.10
C ALA A 463 -36.48 -14.85 3.96
N ALA A 464 -37.30 -13.85 3.62
CA ALA A 464 -36.93 -12.81 2.66
C ALA A 464 -35.72 -12.00 3.12
N LEU A 465 -35.62 -11.63 4.40
CA LEU A 465 -34.46 -10.92 4.96
C LEU A 465 -33.20 -11.78 4.92
N TYR A 466 -33.30 -13.06 5.31
CA TYR A 466 -32.18 -14.00 5.22
C TYR A 466 -31.72 -14.25 3.78
N MET A 467 -32.66 -14.37 2.82
CA MET A 467 -32.31 -14.52 1.40
C MET A 467 -31.66 -13.26 0.83
N GLU A 468 -32.15 -12.07 1.17
CA GLU A 468 -31.54 -10.81 0.73
C GLU A 468 -30.12 -10.64 1.32
N ALA A 469 -29.94 -10.86 2.63
CA ALA A 469 -28.63 -10.81 3.27
C ALA A 469 -27.65 -11.84 2.70
N GLY A 470 -28.12 -13.06 2.42
CA GLY A 470 -27.33 -14.11 1.76
C GLY A 470 -26.88 -13.71 0.36
N CYS A 471 -27.77 -13.09 -0.43
CA CYS A 471 -27.42 -12.55 -1.75
C CYS A 471 -26.38 -11.42 -1.66
N MET A 472 -26.51 -10.49 -0.71
CA MET A 472 -25.54 -9.40 -0.54
C MET A 472 -24.16 -9.93 -0.13
N LEU A 473 -24.08 -10.94 0.74
CA LEU A 473 -22.81 -11.59 1.08
C LEU A 473 -22.23 -12.38 -0.10
N GLY A 474 -23.07 -13.07 -0.88
CA GLY A 474 -22.62 -13.77 -2.10
C GLY A 474 -22.06 -12.82 -3.16
N LEU A 475 -22.72 -11.67 -3.36
CA LEU A 475 -22.23 -10.62 -4.24
C LEU A 475 -20.91 -10.00 -3.72
N ALA A 476 -20.79 -9.78 -2.40
CA ALA A 476 -19.57 -9.26 -1.80
C ALA A 476 -18.39 -10.25 -1.88
N LEU A 477 -18.62 -11.55 -1.61
CA LEU A 477 -17.62 -12.60 -1.79
C LEU A 477 -17.20 -12.79 -3.26
N SER A 478 -18.02 -12.33 -4.20
CA SER A 478 -17.71 -12.33 -5.63
C SER A 478 -16.93 -11.10 -6.09
N ASN A 479 -16.88 -10.03 -5.26
CA ASN A 479 -16.28 -8.72 -5.58
C ASN A 479 -15.42 -8.19 -4.41
N MET A 480 -14.71 -9.08 -3.71
CA MET A 480 -13.88 -8.71 -2.56
C MET A 480 -12.70 -7.85 -2.98
N GLY A 481 -12.44 -6.75 -2.26
CA GLY A 481 -11.32 -5.84 -2.54
C GLY A 481 -11.40 -5.06 -3.85
N CYS A 482 -12.47 -5.22 -4.64
CA CYS A 482 -12.57 -4.61 -5.98
C CYS A 482 -12.91 -3.11 -5.97
N ASP A 483 -13.30 -2.54 -4.82
CA ASP A 483 -13.75 -1.14 -4.66
C ASP A 483 -14.91 -0.70 -5.60
N ASP A 484 -15.67 -1.66 -6.14
CA ASP A 484 -16.77 -1.42 -7.07
C ASP A 484 -17.89 -0.57 -6.43
N LEU A 485 -18.05 0.64 -6.96
CA LEU A 485 -19.00 1.65 -6.47
C LEU A 485 -20.47 1.23 -6.71
N GLY A 486 -20.76 0.50 -7.78
CA GLY A 486 -22.09 0.02 -8.15
C GLY A 486 -22.52 -1.18 -7.29
N VAL A 487 -21.63 -2.14 -7.07
CA VAL A 487 -21.84 -3.25 -6.12
C VAL A 487 -22.01 -2.68 -4.70
N ARG A 488 -21.13 -1.78 -4.26
CA ARG A 488 -21.24 -1.06 -2.98
C ARG A 488 -22.62 -0.41 -2.84
N ASP A 489 -23.05 0.38 -3.82
CA ASP A 489 -24.30 1.14 -3.70
C ASP A 489 -25.55 0.24 -3.79
N ARG A 490 -25.50 -0.90 -4.48
CA ARG A 490 -26.54 -1.93 -4.43
C ARG A 490 -26.66 -2.56 -3.02
N ILE A 491 -25.54 -2.88 -2.38
CA ILE A 491 -25.52 -3.41 -1.01
C ILE A 491 -25.98 -2.35 0.01
N LEU A 492 -25.55 -1.09 -0.14
CA LEU A 492 -25.98 0.00 0.73
C LEU A 492 -27.48 0.34 0.55
N ALA A 493 -28.04 0.21 -0.66
CA ALA A 493 -29.48 0.36 -0.89
C ALA A 493 -30.31 -0.76 -0.23
N ALA A 494 -29.78 -2.00 -0.17
CA ALA A 494 -30.37 -3.07 0.61
C ALA A 494 -30.35 -2.75 2.12
N LEU A 495 -29.20 -2.30 2.65
CA LEU A 495 -29.08 -1.88 4.04
C LEU A 495 -30.03 -0.72 4.40
N GLU A 496 -30.17 0.27 3.51
CA GLU A 496 -31.06 1.40 3.74
C GLU A 496 -32.55 0.98 3.76
N ARG A 497 -32.96 0.03 2.93
CA ARG A 497 -34.29 -0.61 3.05
C ARG A 497 -34.44 -1.32 4.39
N MET A 498 -33.45 -2.11 4.81
CA MET A 498 -33.49 -2.82 6.11
C MET A 498 -33.52 -1.88 7.33
N LEU A 499 -32.97 -0.67 7.21
CA LEU A 499 -33.03 0.36 8.25
C LEU A 499 -34.38 1.12 8.28
N LYS A 500 -35.07 1.23 7.13
CA LYS A 500 -36.37 1.92 7.03
C LYS A 500 -37.57 1.13 7.55
N MET A 501 -37.49 -0.20 7.65
CA MET A 501 -38.59 -1.03 8.18
C MET A 501 -38.81 -0.88 9.69
N GLU A 502 -37.89 -0.23 10.40
CA GLU A 502 -37.95 0.00 11.85
C GLU A 502 -39.05 0.99 12.25
N SER A 503 -39.28 2.02 11.43
CA SER A 503 -40.32 3.05 11.67
C SER A 503 -41.75 2.54 11.45
N TRP A 504 -41.94 1.24 11.25
CA TRP A 504 -43.24 0.57 11.26
C TRP A 504 -43.56 -0.06 12.64
N GLN A 505 -42.57 -0.28 13.50
CA GLN A 505 -42.78 -0.85 14.85
C GLN A 505 -43.07 0.23 15.90
N GLU A 506 -42.58 1.46 15.70
CA GLU A 506 -42.81 2.63 16.58
C GLU A 506 -44.29 3.06 16.68
N GLY A 507 -45.18 2.50 15.84
CA GLY A 507 -46.62 2.77 15.82
C GLY A 507 -47.50 1.79 16.60
N MET A 508 -46.94 0.76 17.25
CA MET A 508 -47.72 -0.24 18.01
C MET A 508 -47.56 -0.07 19.53
N PRO A 509 -48.65 -0.20 20.32
CA PRO A 509 -48.58 -0.09 21.77
C PRO A 509 -47.83 -1.28 22.38
N SER A 510 -46.92 -1.00 23.32
CA SER A 510 -46.14 -2.01 24.02
C SER A 510 -47.03 -2.91 24.89
N VAL A 511 -46.98 -4.23 24.67
CA VAL A 511 -47.75 -5.21 25.46
C VAL A 511 -47.06 -5.49 26.80
N THR A 512 -47.02 -4.47 27.66
CA THR A 512 -46.45 -4.55 29.01
C THR A 512 -47.43 -5.19 30.00
N SER A 513 -47.71 -6.49 29.85
CA SER A 513 -48.49 -7.26 30.83
C SER A 513 -48.00 -8.70 30.95
N PHE A 514 -47.23 -8.97 32.02
CA PHE A 514 -46.54 -10.24 32.28
C PHE A 514 -47.46 -11.42 32.69
N GLY A 515 -48.76 -11.34 32.37
CA GLY A 515 -49.81 -12.28 32.80
C GLY A 515 -50.38 -13.18 31.71
N ALA A 516 -49.97 -13.01 30.45
CA ALA A 516 -50.61 -13.67 29.30
C ALA A 516 -49.80 -14.83 28.68
N ILE A 517 -48.94 -15.50 29.46
CA ILE A 517 -48.20 -16.70 29.01
C ILE A 517 -49.13 -17.93 29.01
N THR A 518 -50.16 -17.94 28.15
CA THR A 518 -50.98 -19.15 27.86
C THR A 518 -51.83 -19.08 26.57
N SER A 519 -51.58 -18.13 25.66
CA SER A 519 -52.12 -18.16 24.29
C SER A 519 -51.21 -17.42 23.30
N HIS A 520 -51.47 -17.57 22.00
CA HIS A 520 -50.61 -17.05 20.92
C HIS A 520 -50.43 -15.53 20.98
N PRO A 521 -49.24 -14.98 20.65
CA PRO A 521 -49.10 -13.55 20.41
C PRO A 521 -49.97 -13.13 19.21
N PRO A 522 -50.55 -11.91 19.21
CA PRO A 522 -51.46 -11.47 18.17
C PRO A 522 -50.77 -11.38 16.79
N ASP A 523 -51.50 -11.74 15.73
CA ASP A 523 -50.99 -11.99 14.36
C ASP A 523 -50.40 -10.76 13.61
N ASP A 524 -50.49 -9.55 14.17
CA ASP A 524 -50.05 -8.30 13.51
C ASP A 524 -48.58 -7.92 13.74
N CYS A 525 -47.84 -8.61 14.63
CA CYS A 525 -46.46 -8.28 14.93
C CYS A 525 -45.49 -8.56 13.75
N GLY A 526 -44.56 -7.62 13.50
CA GLY A 526 -43.54 -7.72 12.46
C GLY A 526 -42.44 -8.79 12.70
N PRO A 527 -41.48 -8.94 11.77
CA PRO A 527 -40.38 -9.90 11.90
C PRO A 527 -39.52 -9.64 13.14
N ASP A 528 -38.89 -10.70 13.68
CA ASP A 528 -38.05 -10.60 14.88
C ASP A 528 -36.92 -9.57 14.69
N SER A 529 -36.81 -8.64 15.64
CA SER A 529 -35.73 -7.66 15.73
C SER A 529 -34.35 -8.34 15.70
N LYS A 530 -34.24 -9.52 16.34
CA LYS A 530 -33.01 -10.33 16.41
C LYS A 530 -32.61 -10.87 15.03
N THR A 531 -33.59 -11.31 14.23
CA THR A 531 -33.40 -11.68 12.82
C THR A 531 -33.02 -10.48 11.95
N LEU A 532 -33.75 -9.37 12.07
CA LEU A 532 -33.52 -8.15 11.29
C LEU A 532 -32.13 -7.54 11.54
N LEU A 533 -31.70 -7.49 12.81
CA LEU A 533 -30.37 -7.01 13.19
C LEU A 533 -29.26 -7.91 12.66
N THR A 534 -29.43 -9.24 12.74
CA THR A 534 -28.48 -10.21 12.16
C THR A 534 -28.31 -10.00 10.65
N CYS A 535 -29.41 -9.76 9.93
CA CYS A 535 -29.37 -9.48 8.49
C CYS A 535 -28.67 -8.15 8.18
N ARG A 536 -28.99 -7.07 8.91
CA ARG A 536 -28.31 -5.76 8.75
C ARG A 536 -26.81 -5.84 8.96
N LEU A 537 -26.35 -6.56 10.00
CA LEU A 537 -24.92 -6.73 10.26
C LEU A 537 -24.22 -7.52 9.15
N SER A 538 -24.87 -8.56 8.61
CA SER A 538 -24.35 -9.30 7.46
C SER A 538 -24.24 -8.43 6.19
N VAL A 539 -25.25 -7.61 5.89
CA VAL A 539 -25.21 -6.67 4.75
C VAL A 539 -24.17 -5.56 4.95
N LEU A 540 -23.99 -5.05 6.18
CA LEU A 540 -22.97 -4.06 6.52
C LEU A 540 -21.55 -4.62 6.37
N LEU A 541 -21.30 -5.85 6.85
CA LEU A 541 -20.04 -6.56 6.64
C LEU A 541 -19.78 -6.84 5.15
N SER A 542 -20.83 -7.14 4.38
CA SER A 542 -20.74 -7.30 2.92
C SER A 542 -20.24 -6.02 2.25
N ALA A 543 -20.77 -4.85 2.62
CA ALA A 543 -20.31 -3.55 2.11
C ALA A 543 -18.85 -3.24 2.51
N ALA A 544 -18.45 -3.57 3.75
CA ALA A 544 -17.07 -3.42 4.22
C ALA A 544 -16.06 -4.39 3.55
N THR A 545 -16.54 -5.50 2.99
CA THR A 545 -15.72 -6.52 2.32
C THR A 545 -15.41 -6.16 0.86
N VAL A 546 -16.38 -5.56 0.16
CA VAL A 546 -16.18 -5.01 -1.19
C VAL A 546 -15.22 -3.81 -1.14
N MET A 547 -15.42 -2.93 -0.16
CA MET A 547 -14.65 -1.70 0.04
C MET A 547 -13.42 -1.88 0.97
N ALA A 548 -12.87 -3.10 1.07
CA ALA A 548 -11.85 -3.42 2.05
C ALA A 548 -10.53 -2.65 1.81
N GLY A 549 -10.02 -1.98 2.84
CA GLY A 549 -8.83 -1.12 2.78
C GLY A 549 -9.03 0.26 2.14
N SER A 550 -10.22 0.58 1.61
CA SER A 550 -10.47 1.85 0.90
C SER A 550 -10.71 3.08 1.78
N GLY A 551 -11.03 2.90 3.06
CA GLY A 551 -11.48 3.98 3.95
C GLY A 551 -12.81 4.64 3.53
N CYS A 552 -13.63 3.99 2.68
CA CYS A 552 -14.80 4.62 2.04
C CYS A 552 -15.75 5.33 3.04
N PRO A 553 -15.88 6.67 3.00
CA PRO A 553 -16.61 7.43 4.03
C PRO A 553 -18.11 7.16 4.01
N ARG A 554 -18.69 6.78 2.86
CA ARG A 554 -20.10 6.37 2.76
C ARG A 554 -20.38 5.12 3.60
N VAL A 555 -19.46 4.15 3.60
CA VAL A 555 -19.57 2.92 4.40
C VAL A 555 -19.35 3.23 5.88
N SER A 556 -18.34 4.04 6.25
CA SER A 556 -18.15 4.48 7.64
C SER A 556 -19.42 5.13 8.19
N ALA A 557 -20.00 6.09 7.47
CA ALA A 557 -21.23 6.75 7.87
C ALA A 557 -22.45 5.81 7.98
N PHE A 558 -22.44 4.61 7.38
CA PHE A 558 -23.43 3.56 7.68
C PHE A 558 -23.06 2.75 8.94
N ILE A 559 -21.78 2.40 9.16
CA ILE A 559 -21.32 1.76 10.40
C ILE A 559 -21.67 2.64 11.62
N ASP A 560 -21.37 3.94 11.54
CA ASP A 560 -21.58 4.89 12.63
C ASP A 560 -23.10 5.07 12.94
N ARG A 561 -23.95 5.13 11.90
CA ARG A 561 -25.42 5.16 12.07
C ARG A 561 -25.99 3.87 12.66
N VAL A 562 -25.45 2.70 12.30
CA VAL A 562 -25.87 1.43 12.92
C VAL A 562 -25.39 1.35 14.37
N ARG A 563 -24.15 1.77 14.69
CA ARG A 563 -23.65 1.84 16.06
C ARG A 563 -24.51 2.76 16.94
N GLN A 564 -24.86 3.94 16.42
CA GLN A 564 -25.74 4.89 17.12
C GLN A 564 -27.13 4.28 17.41
N LYS A 565 -27.80 3.70 16.40
CA LYS A 565 -29.11 3.05 16.58
C LYS A 565 -29.07 1.90 17.60
N VAL A 566 -28.02 1.09 17.58
CA VAL A 566 -27.81 0.01 18.56
C VAL A 566 -27.72 0.60 19.96
N PHE A 567 -26.89 1.63 20.15
CA PHE A 567 -26.75 2.32 21.45
C PHE A 567 -28.10 2.88 21.93
N GLU A 568 -28.81 3.63 21.08
CA GLU A 568 -30.14 4.19 21.37
C GLU A 568 -31.16 3.10 21.77
N SER A 569 -31.15 1.94 21.10
CA SER A 569 -32.06 0.82 21.42
C SER A 569 -31.76 0.17 22.79
N THR A 570 -30.51 0.18 23.25
CA THR A 570 -30.10 -0.38 24.54
C THR A 570 -30.45 0.49 25.76
N HIS A 571 -31.19 1.60 25.57
CA HIS A 571 -31.57 2.51 26.66
C HIS A 571 -32.88 2.14 27.39
N THR A 572 -33.61 1.11 26.94
CA THR A 572 -34.84 0.67 27.62
C THR A 572 -34.54 -0.50 28.58
N PRO A 573 -34.72 -0.36 29.91
CA PRO A 573 -34.30 -1.38 30.89
C PRO A 573 -35.14 -2.67 30.87
N ALA A 574 -36.18 -2.73 30.04
CA ALA A 574 -36.99 -3.92 29.78
C ALA A 574 -36.69 -4.57 28.41
N ALA A 575 -35.85 -3.96 27.56
CA ALA A 575 -35.39 -4.61 26.34
C ALA A 575 -34.23 -5.57 26.67
N GLU A 576 -34.31 -6.78 26.13
CA GLU A 576 -33.44 -7.89 26.49
C GLU A 576 -31.97 -7.57 26.16
N PHE A 577 -31.10 -7.55 27.19
CA PHE A 577 -29.65 -7.26 27.13
C PHE A 577 -28.82 -8.26 26.30
N GLU A 578 -29.48 -9.07 25.49
CA GLU A 578 -28.99 -10.31 24.92
C GLU A 578 -27.90 -10.16 23.85
N PHE A 579 -27.74 -9.02 23.16
CA PHE A 579 -27.01 -9.01 21.86
C PHE A 579 -25.70 -8.24 21.80
N VAL A 580 -25.37 -7.47 22.84
CA VAL A 580 -24.34 -6.40 22.79
C VAL A 580 -23.00 -6.88 22.21
N TYR A 581 -22.35 -7.88 22.82
CA TYR A 581 -20.99 -8.29 22.44
C TYR A 581 -20.88 -8.69 20.94
N GLY A 582 -21.78 -9.56 20.46
CA GLY A 582 -21.80 -9.99 19.07
C GLY A 582 -22.06 -8.87 18.06
N ILE A 583 -22.88 -7.87 18.41
CA ILE A 583 -23.10 -6.69 17.55
C ILE A 583 -21.81 -5.89 17.42
N HIS A 584 -21.16 -5.56 18.53
CA HIS A 584 -19.91 -4.78 18.50
C HIS A 584 -18.79 -5.54 17.79
N GLN A 585 -18.69 -6.87 17.92
CA GLN A 585 -17.75 -7.68 17.11
C GLN A 585 -17.92 -7.45 15.61
N ALA A 586 -19.17 -7.48 15.11
CA ALA A 586 -19.47 -7.25 13.70
C ALA A 586 -19.19 -5.79 13.28
N LEU A 587 -19.57 -4.81 14.09
CA LEU A 587 -19.33 -3.38 13.81
C LEU A 587 -17.84 -3.05 13.77
N HIS A 588 -17.06 -3.52 14.75
CA HIS A 588 -15.62 -3.27 14.79
C HIS A 588 -14.88 -4.03 13.68
N LEU A 589 -15.29 -5.27 13.34
CA LEU A 589 -14.75 -5.98 12.18
C LEU A 589 -15.05 -5.21 10.87
N ALA A 590 -16.24 -4.65 10.70
CA ALA A 590 -16.54 -3.79 9.56
C ALA A 590 -15.65 -2.53 9.51
N THR A 591 -15.43 -1.85 10.65
CA THR A 591 -14.49 -0.71 10.75
C THR A 591 -13.05 -1.13 10.39
N GLY A 592 -12.62 -2.31 10.84
CA GLY A 592 -11.28 -2.85 10.65
C GLY A 592 -11.01 -3.30 9.21
N LEU A 593 -11.97 -3.97 8.55
CA LEU A 593 -11.87 -4.33 7.13
C LEU A 593 -11.89 -3.09 6.22
N LEU A 594 -12.67 -2.07 6.55
CA LEU A 594 -12.70 -0.80 5.80
C LEU A 594 -11.33 -0.07 5.81
N HIS A 595 -10.52 -0.28 6.85
CA HIS A 595 -9.20 0.33 7.04
C HIS A 595 -8.07 -0.71 7.12
N LEU A 596 -8.24 -1.86 6.46
CA LEU A 596 -7.36 -3.04 6.50
C LEU A 596 -5.88 -2.68 6.28
N GLY A 597 -5.01 -3.02 7.24
CA GLY A 597 -3.59 -2.68 7.20
C GLY A 597 -3.30 -1.18 7.00
N TRP A 598 -4.12 -0.29 7.58
CA TRP A 598 -4.11 1.16 7.35
C TRP A 598 -4.28 1.55 5.87
N GLY A 599 -5.11 0.81 5.13
CA GLY A 599 -5.34 0.99 3.69
C GLY A 599 -4.17 0.53 2.80
N ARG A 600 -3.19 -0.18 3.36
CA ARG A 600 -2.09 -0.82 2.60
C ARG A 600 -2.42 -2.23 2.15
N CYS A 601 -3.60 -2.75 2.49
CA CYS A 601 -4.00 -4.14 2.28
C CYS A 601 -5.44 -4.23 1.76
N GLU A 602 -5.71 -5.25 0.96
CA GLU A 602 -7.02 -5.57 0.37
C GLU A 602 -7.35 -7.08 0.52
N LEU A 603 -8.50 -7.53 0.03
CA LEU A 603 -9.00 -8.91 0.21
C LEU A 603 -9.05 -9.68 -1.11
N LYS A 604 -8.24 -10.72 -1.23
CA LYS A 604 -8.02 -11.46 -2.49
C LYS A 604 -9.16 -12.38 -2.88
N ASN A 605 -9.64 -12.23 -4.10
CA ASN A 605 -10.77 -12.99 -4.64
C ASN A 605 -10.37 -14.37 -5.21
N ASN A 606 -9.76 -15.22 -4.39
CA ASN A 606 -9.46 -16.62 -4.72
C ASN A 606 -10.23 -17.61 -3.81
N ALA A 607 -10.23 -18.90 -4.14
CA ALA A 607 -11.03 -19.91 -3.42
C ALA A 607 -10.70 -20.02 -1.92
N LEU A 608 -9.41 -19.91 -1.54
CA LEU A 608 -8.99 -19.80 -0.14
C LEU A 608 -9.55 -18.54 0.51
N GLY A 609 -9.42 -17.39 -0.16
CA GLY A 609 -9.90 -16.11 0.34
C GLY A 609 -11.41 -16.10 0.56
N ARG A 610 -12.19 -16.55 -0.43
CA ARG A 610 -13.66 -16.68 -0.34
C ARG A 610 -14.08 -17.58 0.82
N ALA A 611 -13.44 -18.74 0.98
CA ALA A 611 -13.73 -19.65 2.10
C ALA A 611 -13.36 -19.05 3.46
N ALA A 612 -12.21 -18.39 3.56
CA ALA A 612 -11.71 -17.82 4.82
C ALA A 612 -12.50 -16.58 5.27
N VAL A 613 -12.89 -15.71 4.33
CA VAL A 613 -13.79 -14.56 4.59
C VAL A 613 -15.21 -15.05 4.90
N LEU A 614 -15.75 -16.04 4.18
CA LEU A 614 -17.05 -16.63 4.50
C LEU A 614 -17.08 -17.23 5.92
N LEU A 615 -16.01 -17.91 6.35
CA LEU A 615 -15.87 -18.35 7.74
C LEU A 615 -15.83 -17.16 8.69
N ALA A 616 -14.97 -16.16 8.46
CA ALA A 616 -14.85 -15.01 9.35
C ALA A 616 -16.14 -14.17 9.48
N LEU A 617 -16.96 -14.10 8.42
CA LEU A 617 -18.20 -13.30 8.34
C LEU A 617 -19.49 -14.09 8.61
N TRP A 618 -19.41 -15.39 8.88
CA TRP A 618 -20.59 -16.25 9.00
C TRP A 618 -21.63 -15.71 10.00
N PRO A 619 -22.93 -15.58 9.62
CA PRO A 619 -23.96 -15.04 10.50
C PRO A 619 -24.20 -15.96 11.70
N GLY A 620 -23.68 -15.53 12.84
CA GLY A 620 -23.63 -16.32 14.08
C GLY A 620 -23.08 -15.49 15.24
N TYR A 621 -23.40 -14.19 15.26
CA TYR A 621 -23.06 -13.28 16.34
C TYR A 621 -24.10 -13.48 17.47
N ARG A 622 -23.61 -13.75 18.68
CA ARG A 622 -24.43 -14.23 19.82
C ARG A 622 -24.04 -13.56 21.14
N HIS A 623 -24.69 -14.02 22.19
CA HIS A 623 -24.99 -13.29 23.41
C HIS A 623 -23.81 -13.22 24.40
N ASP A 624 -23.35 -14.39 24.83
CA ASP A 624 -22.22 -14.54 25.73
C ASP A 624 -20.92 -14.49 24.92
N VAL A 625 -19.91 -13.87 25.51
CA VAL A 625 -18.50 -13.94 25.13
C VAL A 625 -18.04 -15.39 24.91
N SER A 626 -18.60 -16.32 25.69
CA SER A 626 -18.31 -17.76 25.65
C SER A 626 -19.23 -18.57 24.72
N ASP A 627 -20.30 -17.98 24.15
CA ASP A 627 -21.17 -18.72 23.23
C ASP A 627 -20.50 -18.91 21.86
N MET A 628 -20.37 -20.18 21.48
CA MET A 628 -19.83 -20.63 20.20
C MET A 628 -20.81 -21.53 19.42
N LYS A 629 -22.04 -21.73 19.93
CA LYS A 629 -23.00 -22.76 19.49
C LYS A 629 -23.20 -22.79 17.97
N TYR A 630 -23.34 -21.62 17.36
CA TYR A 630 -23.56 -21.48 15.91
C TYR A 630 -22.28 -21.18 15.12
N HIS A 631 -21.24 -20.65 15.76
CA HIS A 631 -20.00 -20.25 15.10
C HIS A 631 -18.84 -20.15 16.11
N VAL A 632 -17.66 -20.63 15.72
CA VAL A 632 -16.46 -20.58 16.55
C VAL A 632 -15.82 -19.18 16.48
N GLN A 633 -15.76 -18.47 17.61
CA GLN A 633 -15.13 -17.13 17.72
C GLN A 633 -13.70 -17.06 17.17
N VAL A 634 -12.95 -18.16 17.25
CA VAL A 634 -11.58 -18.28 16.70
C VAL A 634 -11.53 -18.06 15.19
N PHE A 635 -12.60 -18.41 14.46
CA PHE A 635 -12.68 -18.23 13.00
C PHE A 635 -12.91 -16.78 12.57
N ARG A 636 -13.35 -15.88 13.47
CA ARG A 636 -13.50 -14.44 13.19
C ARG A 636 -12.21 -13.76 12.74
N HIS A 637 -11.05 -14.39 12.94
CA HIS A 637 -9.75 -13.89 12.49
C HIS A 637 -9.29 -14.46 11.14
N LEU A 638 -9.99 -15.44 10.55
CA LEU A 638 -9.55 -16.11 9.31
C LEU A 638 -9.53 -15.19 8.07
N TYR A 639 -10.15 -14.00 8.12
CA TYR A 639 -10.04 -13.00 7.05
C TYR A 639 -8.57 -12.70 6.68
N CYS A 640 -7.63 -12.80 7.63
CA CYS A 640 -6.19 -12.63 7.38
C CYS A 640 -5.65 -13.55 6.26
N LEU A 641 -6.21 -14.75 6.08
CA LEU A 641 -5.80 -15.67 5.02
C LEU A 641 -6.21 -15.18 3.63
N ALA A 642 -7.19 -14.27 3.56
CA ALA A 642 -7.60 -13.56 2.36
C ALA A 642 -6.87 -12.22 2.17
N VAL A 643 -6.16 -11.70 3.18
CA VAL A 643 -5.44 -10.43 3.05
C VAL A 643 -4.30 -10.55 2.06
N GLU A 644 -4.11 -9.52 1.25
CA GLU A 644 -2.91 -9.25 0.46
C GLU A 644 -2.55 -7.77 0.49
N LYS A 645 -1.33 -7.42 0.08
CA LYS A 645 -0.84 -6.04 0.10
C LYS A 645 -1.35 -5.32 -1.15
N ARG A 646 -2.00 -4.18 -0.93
CA ARG A 646 -2.68 -3.44 -1.99
C ARG A 646 -1.69 -2.88 -2.98
N ALA A 647 -1.75 -3.36 -4.22
CA ALA A 647 -0.93 -2.82 -5.29
C ALA A 647 -1.38 -1.39 -5.60
N ARG A 648 -0.46 -0.41 -5.55
CA ARG A 648 -0.79 0.95 -6.01
C ARG A 648 -0.96 0.93 -7.52
N GLN A 649 -2.20 1.01 -7.99
CA GLN A 649 -2.50 1.19 -9.40
C GLN A 649 -2.18 2.61 -9.85
N CYS A 650 -1.50 2.75 -10.99
CA CYS A 650 -1.33 4.01 -11.70
C CYS A 650 -1.28 3.82 -13.23
N ASP A 651 -1.50 4.90 -13.98
CA ASP A 651 -1.34 4.90 -15.43
C ASP A 651 0.15 4.86 -15.79
N VAL A 652 0.99 5.62 -15.09
CA VAL A 652 2.44 5.70 -15.33
C VAL A 652 3.24 5.56 -14.04
N ALA A 653 4.22 4.66 -14.03
CA ALA A 653 5.26 4.57 -13.00
C ALA A 653 6.62 5.03 -13.55
N ILE A 654 7.28 5.94 -12.83
CA ILE A 654 8.60 6.49 -13.17
C ILE A 654 9.61 6.06 -12.11
N ILE A 655 10.61 5.27 -12.50
CA ILE A 655 11.67 4.81 -11.59
C ILE A 655 12.87 5.75 -11.68
N GLY A 656 13.26 6.34 -10.55
CA GLY A 656 14.35 7.31 -10.43
C GLY A 656 13.85 8.74 -10.36
N GLY A 657 13.87 9.33 -9.16
CA GLY A 657 13.61 10.74 -8.89
C GLY A 657 14.80 11.64 -9.21
N GLY A 658 15.56 11.32 -10.25
CA GLY A 658 16.53 12.23 -10.85
C GLY A 658 15.85 13.24 -11.77
N ILE A 659 16.60 14.23 -12.28
CA ILE A 659 16.05 15.30 -13.11
C ILE A 659 15.20 14.79 -14.27
N SER A 660 15.64 13.74 -14.99
CA SER A 660 14.90 13.17 -16.13
C SER A 660 13.53 12.61 -15.74
N GLY A 661 13.44 11.92 -14.60
CA GLY A 661 12.18 11.38 -14.09
C GLY A 661 11.26 12.46 -13.53
N CYS A 662 11.82 13.47 -12.84
CA CYS A 662 11.06 14.61 -12.35
C CYS A 662 10.56 15.54 -13.46
N SER A 663 11.32 15.74 -14.55
CA SER A 663 10.86 16.49 -15.72
C SER A 663 9.77 15.74 -16.48
N LEU A 664 9.84 14.40 -16.58
CA LEU A 664 8.76 13.59 -17.13
C LEU A 664 7.48 13.67 -16.28
N ALA A 665 7.60 13.57 -14.96
CA ALA A 665 6.45 13.72 -14.06
C ALA A 665 5.76 15.09 -14.22
N TRP A 666 6.54 16.16 -14.43
CA TRP A 666 6.00 17.49 -14.72
C TRP A 666 5.32 17.58 -16.09
N VAL A 667 5.95 17.05 -17.15
CA VAL A 667 5.38 17.04 -18.51
C VAL A 667 4.04 16.30 -18.54
N LEU A 668 3.95 15.10 -17.94
CA LEU A 668 2.71 14.33 -17.86
C LEU A 668 1.64 15.09 -17.06
N ALA A 669 2.00 15.61 -15.88
CA ALA A 669 1.07 16.35 -15.03
C ALA A 669 0.46 17.58 -15.72
N ARG A 670 1.26 18.30 -16.54
CA ARG A 670 0.81 19.51 -17.23
C ARG A 670 0.12 19.24 -18.56
N PHE A 671 0.78 18.55 -19.49
CA PHE A 671 0.41 18.51 -20.91
C PHE A 671 -0.39 17.29 -21.35
N THR A 672 -0.72 16.36 -20.45
CA THR A 672 -1.50 15.14 -20.78
C THR A 672 -2.73 15.01 -19.91
N ASP A 673 -3.77 14.32 -20.38
CA ASP A 673 -4.98 14.01 -19.60
C ASP A 673 -4.79 12.93 -18.50
N ILE A 674 -3.59 12.32 -18.44
CA ILE A 674 -3.25 11.18 -17.58
C ILE A 674 -3.52 11.48 -16.10
N ASN A 675 -4.32 10.62 -15.46
CA ASN A 675 -4.89 10.87 -14.14
C ASN A 675 -3.96 10.48 -12.99
N SER A 676 -3.10 9.46 -13.17
CA SER A 676 -2.28 8.91 -12.08
C SER A 676 -0.83 8.62 -12.47
N VAL A 677 0.10 9.34 -11.82
CA VAL A 677 1.56 9.24 -12.05
C VAL A 677 2.28 9.03 -10.73
N VAL A 678 3.12 7.99 -10.65
CA VAL A 678 3.88 7.64 -9.44
C VAL A 678 5.38 7.67 -9.73
N VAL A 679 6.14 8.47 -8.99
CA VAL A 679 7.61 8.52 -9.07
C VAL A 679 8.22 7.78 -7.89
N LEU A 680 9.05 6.78 -8.17
CA LEU A 680 9.73 5.94 -7.18
C LEU A 680 11.22 6.31 -7.07
N GLU A 681 11.71 6.61 -5.87
CA GLU A 681 13.09 7.02 -5.62
C GLU A 681 13.72 6.18 -4.49
N ARG A 682 14.89 5.58 -4.74
CA ARG A 682 15.65 4.75 -3.79
C ARG A 682 16.11 5.55 -2.57
N HIS A 683 16.55 6.79 -2.78
CA HIS A 683 17.11 7.64 -1.72
C HIS A 683 16.02 8.39 -0.95
N ASN A 684 16.37 8.97 0.20
CA ASN A 684 15.40 9.64 1.07
C ASN A 684 14.74 10.91 0.48
N ASN A 685 15.30 11.45 -0.60
CA ASN A 685 14.77 12.59 -1.34
C ASN A 685 15.15 12.48 -2.82
N VAL A 686 14.45 13.23 -3.67
CA VAL A 686 14.77 13.35 -5.10
C VAL A 686 16.14 14.00 -5.34
N GLY A 687 16.70 13.79 -6.53
CA GLY A 687 17.89 14.49 -7.02
C GLY A 687 19.21 14.17 -6.31
N ARG A 688 19.27 13.16 -5.43
CA ARG A 688 20.44 12.90 -4.55
C ARG A 688 21.69 12.36 -5.24
N VAL A 689 21.57 11.69 -6.39
CA VAL A 689 22.70 11.09 -7.12
C VAL A 689 23.21 12.04 -8.21
N CYS A 690 22.98 11.78 -9.50
CA CYS A 690 23.59 12.53 -10.60
C CYS A 690 23.16 14.01 -10.69
N SER A 691 21.91 14.31 -10.32
CA SER A 691 21.37 15.69 -10.32
C SER A 691 21.92 16.56 -9.19
N HIS A 692 22.49 15.97 -8.15
CA HIS A 692 23.01 16.72 -7.00
C HIS A 692 24.20 17.59 -7.42
N ALA A 693 24.21 18.86 -7.00
CA ALA A 693 25.16 19.87 -7.50
C ALA A 693 26.65 19.55 -7.27
N ARG A 694 27.00 18.59 -6.41
CA ARG A 694 28.38 18.10 -6.22
C ARG A 694 28.83 17.06 -7.25
N ASN A 695 27.88 16.43 -7.96
CA ASN A 695 28.09 15.22 -8.74
C ASN A 695 28.06 15.48 -10.27
N ASN A 696 27.79 16.73 -10.68
CA ASN A 696 27.77 17.17 -12.07
C ASN A 696 28.54 18.49 -12.26
N SER A 697 28.91 18.82 -13.50
CA SER A 697 29.64 20.06 -13.83
C SER A 697 28.78 21.34 -13.81
N GLN A 698 27.52 21.27 -13.37
CA GLN A 698 26.60 22.42 -13.28
C GLN A 698 26.54 23.27 -14.56
N THR A 699 26.77 22.69 -15.74
CA THR A 699 26.88 23.41 -17.02
C THR A 699 25.62 23.20 -17.84
N LEU A 700 25.03 24.29 -18.33
CA LEU A 700 24.03 24.22 -19.39
C LEU A 700 24.75 24.16 -20.73
N HIS A 701 24.49 23.10 -21.50
CA HIS A 701 24.98 23.03 -22.87
C HIS A 701 23.95 23.74 -23.77
N ARG A 702 24.27 24.92 -24.29
CA ARG A 702 23.44 25.61 -25.30
C ARG A 702 24.20 25.73 -26.62
N VAL A 703 25.34 26.41 -26.59
CA VAL A 703 26.32 26.42 -27.70
C VAL A 703 27.53 25.52 -27.39
N GLY A 704 27.94 25.48 -26.12
CA GLY A 704 29.14 24.79 -25.64
C GLY A 704 29.07 23.25 -25.58
N ALA A 705 28.37 22.61 -26.52
CA ALA A 705 28.54 21.21 -26.92
C ALA A 705 29.42 21.09 -28.19
N LEU A 706 29.39 22.10 -29.08
CA LEU A 706 30.23 22.15 -30.28
C LEU A 706 31.69 22.49 -29.96
N LEU A 707 31.89 23.39 -28.99
CA LEU A 707 33.19 23.61 -28.32
C LEU A 707 33.75 22.31 -27.73
N ALA A 708 32.86 21.40 -27.33
CA ALA A 708 33.17 20.15 -26.65
C ALA A 708 33.40 18.95 -27.62
N GLY A 709 34.07 19.20 -28.76
CA GLY A 709 34.63 18.15 -29.63
C GLY A 709 33.63 17.21 -30.33
N VAL A 710 32.31 17.42 -30.20
CA VAL A 710 31.29 16.59 -30.86
C VAL A 710 31.23 16.93 -32.35
N VAL A 711 32.10 16.29 -33.14
CA VAL A 711 32.09 16.40 -34.61
C VAL A 711 30.88 15.65 -35.17
N VAL A 712 29.77 16.37 -35.37
CA VAL A 712 28.57 15.85 -36.06
C VAL A 712 28.89 15.73 -37.57
N ARG A 713 29.54 14.62 -37.96
CA ARG A 713 29.82 14.33 -39.38
C ARG A 713 28.52 14.02 -40.14
N HIS A 714 28.07 15.01 -40.92
CA HIS A 714 27.03 14.96 -41.96
C HIS A 714 25.64 14.44 -41.55
N GLN A 715 24.62 15.21 -41.97
CA GLN A 715 23.17 14.95 -41.80
C GLN A 715 22.66 15.13 -40.35
N GLY A 716 22.08 16.31 -40.05
CA GLY A 716 21.19 16.48 -38.89
C GLY A 716 21.61 17.42 -37.74
N LEU A 717 22.40 18.47 -37.97
CA LEU A 717 22.80 19.47 -36.94
C LEU A 717 21.62 20.14 -36.19
N VAL A 718 20.40 20.08 -36.73
CA VAL A 718 19.19 20.68 -36.15
C VAL A 718 18.69 19.96 -34.89
N ALA A 719 18.85 18.63 -34.79
CA ALA A 719 18.25 17.82 -33.73
C ALA A 719 18.76 18.18 -32.31
N PRO A 720 20.08 18.24 -32.07
CA PRO A 720 20.61 18.60 -30.76
C PRO A 720 20.21 20.03 -30.36
N THR A 721 20.30 20.97 -31.31
CA THR A 721 20.05 22.40 -31.09
C THR A 721 18.60 22.69 -30.68
N LEU A 722 17.62 21.96 -31.22
CA LEU A 722 16.23 21.95 -30.73
C LEU A 722 16.13 21.39 -29.29
N LYS A 723 16.70 20.20 -29.04
CA LYS A 723 16.63 19.52 -27.74
C LYS A 723 17.27 20.33 -26.60
N LEU A 724 18.34 21.06 -26.89
CA LEU A 724 19.00 21.99 -25.96
C LEU A 724 18.16 23.27 -25.72
N SER A 725 17.47 23.77 -26.75
CA SER A 725 16.64 24.99 -26.65
C SER A 725 15.41 24.83 -25.75
N CYS A 726 14.81 23.63 -25.71
CA CYS A 726 13.63 23.33 -24.88
C CYS A 726 13.86 23.66 -23.39
N SER A 727 14.94 23.13 -22.82
CA SER A 727 15.26 23.32 -21.40
C SER A 727 15.61 24.76 -21.05
N CYS A 728 16.25 25.47 -21.98
CA CYS A 728 16.55 26.89 -21.82
C CYS A 728 15.28 27.75 -21.81
N ARG A 729 14.29 27.43 -22.66
CA ARG A 729 13.00 28.13 -22.69
C ARG A 729 12.13 27.83 -21.47
N PHE A 730 12.15 26.60 -20.94
CA PHE A 730 11.50 26.30 -19.67
C PHE A 730 12.05 27.19 -18.54
N THR A 731 13.39 27.25 -18.38
CA THR A 731 13.98 27.99 -17.26
C THR A 731 13.87 29.51 -17.39
N THR A 732 13.67 30.07 -18.59
CA THR A 732 13.43 31.51 -18.78
C THR A 732 11.97 31.93 -18.81
N THR A 733 11.05 31.03 -19.19
CA THR A 733 9.64 31.38 -19.50
C THR A 733 8.62 30.79 -18.51
N VAL A 734 8.97 29.71 -17.80
CA VAL A 734 8.05 29.02 -16.86
C VAL A 734 8.44 29.25 -15.40
N LEU A 735 9.72 29.50 -15.10
CA LEU A 735 10.17 29.80 -13.74
C LEU A 735 9.92 31.25 -13.36
N GLU A 736 9.22 31.46 -12.23
CA GLU A 736 9.13 32.75 -11.55
C GLU A 736 10.53 33.27 -11.17
N GLU A 737 10.76 34.58 -11.23
CA GLU A 737 12.09 35.21 -11.10
C GLU A 737 12.93 34.70 -9.90
N PRO A 738 12.41 34.61 -8.65
CA PRO A 738 13.20 34.10 -7.54
C PRO A 738 13.50 32.59 -7.59
N GLU A 739 12.69 31.78 -8.29
CA GLU A 739 13.06 30.38 -8.56
C GLU A 739 14.14 30.31 -9.64
N ARG A 740 13.95 31.04 -10.74
CA ARG A 740 14.88 31.11 -11.88
C ARG A 740 16.29 31.47 -11.42
N ASP A 741 16.44 32.55 -10.67
CA ASP A 741 17.74 33.10 -10.27
C ASP A 741 18.45 32.23 -9.21
N SER A 742 17.75 31.25 -8.60
CA SER A 742 18.35 30.19 -7.78
C SER A 742 18.75 28.93 -8.58
N CYS A 743 18.15 28.73 -9.75
CA CYS A 743 18.34 27.56 -10.59
C CYS A 743 19.36 27.77 -11.71
N ILE A 744 19.41 28.95 -12.33
CA ILE A 744 20.22 29.25 -13.53
C ILE A 744 21.07 30.50 -13.33
N PHE A 745 22.30 30.50 -13.85
CA PHE A 745 23.27 31.57 -13.64
C PHE A 745 23.91 31.99 -14.97
N ARG A 746 24.01 33.31 -15.18
CA ARG A 746 24.70 33.91 -16.34
C ARG A 746 26.19 34.03 -16.05
N MET A 747 27.03 33.64 -17.01
CA MET A 747 28.49 33.77 -16.92
C MET A 747 29.14 33.55 -18.29
N SER A 748 30.38 34.04 -18.43
CA SER A 748 31.25 33.74 -19.56
C SER A 748 31.44 32.23 -19.75
N LYS A 749 31.51 31.79 -21.00
CA LYS A 749 32.03 30.47 -21.38
C LYS A 749 33.11 30.63 -22.45
N LEU A 750 34.28 30.08 -22.16
CA LEU A 750 35.49 30.15 -22.97
C LEU A 750 35.94 28.73 -23.32
N CYS A 751 36.30 28.50 -24.59
CA CYS A 751 37.13 27.36 -24.98
C CYS A 751 38.50 27.90 -25.38
N LEU A 752 39.56 27.39 -24.74
CA LEU A 752 40.93 27.89 -24.84
C LEU A 752 41.83 26.86 -25.53
N GLY A 753 42.50 27.28 -26.59
CA GLY A 753 43.61 26.57 -27.22
C GLY A 753 44.95 27.12 -26.75
N VAL A 754 45.89 26.22 -26.44
CA VAL A 754 47.24 26.53 -25.96
C VAL A 754 48.26 25.86 -26.87
N GLY A 755 48.97 26.66 -27.67
CA GLY A 755 49.87 26.17 -28.73
C GLY A 755 49.29 26.31 -30.13
N GLU A 756 50.18 26.33 -31.13
CA GLU A 756 49.84 26.61 -32.54
C GLU A 756 48.85 25.57 -33.13
N GLU A 757 49.00 24.30 -32.76
CA GLU A 757 48.11 23.21 -33.21
C GLU A 757 46.66 23.39 -32.72
N GLU A 758 46.47 23.82 -31.47
CA GLU A 758 45.12 24.05 -30.90
C GLU A 758 44.50 25.36 -31.38
N GLN A 759 45.31 26.37 -31.69
CA GLN A 759 44.87 27.62 -32.31
C GLN A 759 44.29 27.37 -33.71
N GLU A 760 44.98 26.60 -34.55
CA GLU A 760 44.46 26.21 -35.87
C GLU A 760 43.21 25.32 -35.76
N LEU A 761 43.19 24.37 -34.83
CA LEU A 761 42.02 23.52 -34.59
C LEU A 761 40.79 24.30 -34.09
N LEU A 762 40.97 25.37 -33.30
CA LEU A 762 39.88 26.27 -32.93
C LEU A 762 39.42 27.15 -34.09
N ARG A 763 40.34 27.65 -34.93
CA ARG A 763 40.02 28.45 -36.11
C ARG A 763 39.12 27.67 -37.08
N GLN A 764 39.51 26.45 -37.45
CA GLN A 764 38.71 25.54 -38.29
C GLN A 764 37.34 25.20 -37.68
N ARG A 765 37.27 25.03 -36.35
CA ARG A 765 35.99 24.80 -35.64
C ARG A 765 35.09 26.04 -35.65
N TYR A 766 35.65 27.25 -35.55
CA TYR A 766 34.87 28.48 -35.61
C TYR A 766 34.27 28.69 -37.01
N GLU A 767 35.09 28.59 -38.06
CA GLU A 767 34.64 28.66 -39.45
C GLU A 767 33.48 27.68 -39.73
N SER A 768 33.59 26.45 -39.22
CA SER A 768 32.58 25.39 -39.38
C SER A 768 31.22 25.67 -38.71
N PHE A 769 31.13 26.56 -37.71
CA PHE A 769 29.92 26.74 -36.88
C PHE A 769 29.46 28.19 -36.65
N HIS A 770 30.21 29.20 -37.13
CA HIS A 770 29.88 30.61 -36.88
C HIS A 770 28.54 31.06 -37.49
N GLU A 771 28.15 30.51 -38.65
CA GLU A 771 26.87 30.82 -39.31
C GLU A 771 25.65 30.38 -38.48
N GLU A 772 25.75 29.24 -37.77
CA GLU A 772 24.67 28.70 -36.94
C GLU A 772 24.54 29.39 -35.56
N PHE A 773 25.61 30.04 -35.07
CA PHE A 773 25.66 30.58 -33.71
C PHE A 773 26.23 32.02 -33.64
N PRO A 774 25.41 33.05 -33.97
CA PRO A 774 25.83 34.46 -34.00
C PRO A 774 26.32 35.06 -32.67
N SER A 775 26.25 34.33 -31.56
CA SER A 775 26.76 34.73 -30.24
C SER A 775 28.20 34.28 -29.95
N MET A 776 28.80 33.44 -30.81
CA MET A 776 30.20 33.04 -30.66
C MET A 776 31.14 34.11 -31.21
N ARG A 777 32.13 34.51 -30.41
CA ARG A 777 33.28 35.31 -30.87
C ARG A 777 34.53 34.44 -30.85
N PHE A 778 35.34 34.52 -31.89
CA PHE A 778 36.69 33.95 -31.92
C PHE A 778 37.71 35.09 -31.80
N THR A 779 38.74 34.90 -30.98
CA THR A 779 39.80 35.89 -30.79
C THR A 779 41.16 35.21 -30.55
N GLU A 780 42.20 35.85 -31.08
CA GLU A 780 43.62 35.47 -30.91
C GLU A 780 44.38 36.58 -30.13
N GLU A 781 43.71 37.69 -29.79
CA GLU A 781 44.28 38.81 -29.04
C GLU A 781 44.29 38.50 -27.53
N LYS A 782 45.48 38.51 -26.91
CA LYS A 782 45.66 38.19 -25.49
C LYS A 782 44.95 39.20 -24.59
N GLU A 783 44.84 40.44 -25.06
CA GLU A 783 44.14 41.57 -24.46
C GLU A 783 42.63 41.34 -24.34
N GLU A 784 42.01 40.68 -25.32
CA GLU A 784 40.59 40.32 -25.27
C GLU A 784 40.33 39.12 -24.37
N ILE A 785 41.17 38.09 -24.44
CA ILE A 785 41.08 36.93 -23.54
C ILE A 785 41.29 37.38 -22.08
N PHE A 786 42.21 38.32 -21.84
CA PHE A 786 42.47 38.92 -20.52
C PHE A 786 41.26 39.72 -19.98
N ARG A 787 40.50 40.40 -20.85
CA ARG A 787 39.26 41.12 -20.48
C ARG A 787 38.20 40.17 -19.91
N LEU A 788 38.17 38.91 -20.35
CA LEU A 788 37.22 37.89 -19.94
C LEU A 788 37.71 37.12 -18.70
N GLU A 789 38.88 36.48 -18.81
CA GLU A 789 39.41 35.55 -17.81
C GLU A 789 40.90 35.83 -17.53
N PRO A 790 41.24 36.87 -16.74
CA PRO A 790 42.62 37.35 -16.61
C PRO A 790 43.61 36.30 -16.08
N ALA A 791 43.16 35.39 -15.21
CA ALA A 791 43.99 34.31 -14.66
C ALA A 791 44.44 33.24 -15.68
N VAL A 792 43.91 33.26 -16.90
CA VAL A 792 44.29 32.35 -18.00
C VAL A 792 45.46 32.90 -18.83
N VAL A 793 45.57 34.23 -18.91
CA VAL A 793 46.56 34.96 -19.71
C VAL A 793 47.77 35.38 -18.88
N LEU A 794 47.54 35.77 -17.61
CA LEU A 794 48.60 36.17 -16.69
C LEU A 794 49.54 35.01 -16.35
N GLU A 795 50.83 35.32 -16.34
CA GLU A 795 51.88 34.37 -15.99
C GLU A 795 51.96 34.10 -14.47
N ASP A 796 51.67 35.13 -13.68
CA ASP A 796 51.54 35.14 -12.21
C ASP A 796 50.31 35.98 -11.81
N LEU A 797 49.57 35.56 -10.78
CA LEU A 797 48.33 36.24 -10.34
C LEU A 797 48.51 37.68 -9.85
N ASP A 798 49.73 38.06 -9.48
CA ASP A 798 50.09 39.37 -8.95
C ASP A 798 50.98 40.17 -9.93
N GLY A 799 51.20 39.65 -11.15
CA GLY A 799 52.14 40.16 -12.14
C GLY A 799 51.48 40.85 -13.34
N SER A 800 52.31 41.47 -14.19
CA SER A 800 51.88 42.17 -15.42
C SER A 800 52.37 41.50 -16.71
N SER A 801 53.02 40.33 -16.64
CA SER A 801 53.42 39.57 -17.84
C SER A 801 52.31 38.64 -18.32
N PHE A 802 52.08 38.65 -19.64
CA PHE A 802 51.29 37.63 -20.31
C PHE A 802 52.16 36.41 -20.61
N ARG A 803 51.57 35.21 -20.56
CA ARG A 803 52.26 33.95 -20.93
C ARG A 803 52.83 34.03 -22.35
N SER A 804 54.02 33.44 -22.54
CA SER A 804 54.77 33.47 -23.81
C SER A 804 54.10 32.66 -24.92
N GLU A 805 53.46 31.55 -24.58
CA GLU A 805 52.76 30.64 -25.50
C GLU A 805 51.70 31.36 -26.35
N PRO A 806 51.46 30.93 -27.61
CA PRO A 806 50.33 31.42 -28.39
C PRO A 806 49.00 30.90 -27.81
N LEU A 807 47.96 31.73 -27.92
CA LEU A 807 46.61 31.46 -27.43
C LEU A 807 45.59 31.74 -28.53
N ALA A 808 44.51 30.96 -28.54
CA ALA A 808 43.28 31.33 -29.20
C ALA A 808 42.09 30.94 -28.33
N ALA A 809 40.97 31.64 -28.48
CA ALA A 809 39.77 31.29 -27.76
C ALA A 809 38.49 31.51 -28.57
N ILE A 810 37.50 30.65 -28.33
CA ILE A 810 36.10 30.91 -28.69
C ILE A 810 35.36 31.27 -27.40
N ALA A 811 34.74 32.45 -27.39
CA ALA A 811 34.10 33.07 -26.24
C ALA A 811 32.60 33.32 -26.46
N ILE A 812 31.84 33.19 -25.38
CA ILE A 812 30.45 33.64 -25.25
C ILE A 812 30.36 34.38 -23.92
N GLU A 813 29.97 35.66 -23.94
CA GLU A 813 30.18 36.57 -22.81
C GLU A 813 29.06 36.54 -21.76
N ASP A 814 27.79 36.51 -22.18
CA ASP A 814 26.64 36.77 -21.29
C ASP A 814 25.44 35.82 -21.54
N GLU A 815 25.70 34.51 -21.45
CA GLU A 815 24.69 33.44 -21.58
C GLU A 815 24.45 32.73 -20.24
N TYR A 816 23.27 32.11 -20.07
CA TYR A 816 22.95 31.19 -18.98
C TYR A 816 23.78 29.89 -19.07
N ALA A 817 25.08 29.96 -18.82
CA ALA A 817 26.01 28.85 -18.99
C ALA A 817 26.07 27.86 -17.81
N ALA A 818 25.48 28.19 -16.66
CA ALA A 818 25.48 27.32 -15.48
C ALA A 818 24.09 27.10 -14.85
N VAL A 819 23.86 25.90 -14.31
CA VAL A 819 22.58 25.45 -13.74
C VAL A 819 22.80 24.58 -12.51
N ASN A 820 22.06 24.86 -11.44
CA ASN A 820 21.92 23.99 -10.29
C ASN A 820 20.83 22.94 -10.54
N TYR A 821 21.23 21.81 -11.12
CA TYR A 821 20.33 20.70 -11.44
C TYR A 821 19.61 20.08 -10.23
N GLY A 822 20.07 20.34 -9.00
CA GLY A 822 19.39 19.93 -7.77
C GLY A 822 18.12 20.76 -7.53
N GLU A 823 18.26 22.09 -7.52
CA GLU A 823 17.12 23.01 -7.33
C GLU A 823 16.13 22.95 -8.49
N LEU A 824 16.62 22.79 -9.72
CA LEU A 824 15.76 22.56 -10.89
C LEU A 824 14.93 21.26 -10.74
N THR A 825 15.51 20.19 -10.17
CA THR A 825 14.76 18.96 -9.84
C THR A 825 13.69 19.23 -8.78
N TYR A 826 13.98 20.01 -7.73
CA TYR A 826 12.98 20.39 -6.73
C TYR A 826 11.92 21.36 -7.25
N SER A 827 12.22 22.20 -8.25
CA SER A 827 11.24 23.05 -8.93
C SER A 827 10.25 22.19 -9.74
N PHE A 828 10.71 21.23 -10.56
CA PHE A 828 9.81 20.29 -11.25
C PHE A 828 8.85 19.57 -10.29
N VAL A 829 9.32 19.11 -9.12
CA VAL A 829 8.47 18.46 -8.11
C VAL A 829 7.44 19.43 -7.49
N ARG A 830 7.78 20.71 -7.31
CA ARG A 830 6.85 21.75 -6.84
C ARG A 830 5.75 22.00 -7.86
N HIS A 831 6.12 22.29 -9.11
CA HIS A 831 5.15 22.57 -10.18
C HIS A 831 4.27 21.37 -10.53
N SER A 832 4.83 20.14 -10.49
CA SER A 832 4.04 18.91 -10.64
C SER A 832 2.92 18.79 -9.60
N ARG A 833 3.24 19.02 -8.32
CA ARG A 833 2.26 18.96 -7.23
C ARG A 833 1.24 20.09 -7.29
N ARG A 834 1.68 21.30 -7.66
CA ARG A 834 0.81 22.46 -7.85
C ARG A 834 -0.27 22.17 -8.90
N HIS A 835 0.11 21.75 -10.10
CA HIS A 835 -0.84 21.43 -11.16
C HIS A 835 -1.70 20.21 -10.84
N ALA A 836 -1.16 19.21 -10.13
CA ALA A 836 -1.96 18.08 -9.62
C ALA A 836 -3.09 18.55 -8.69
N SER A 837 -2.81 19.47 -7.76
CA SER A 837 -3.83 20.06 -6.88
C SER A 837 -4.79 21.00 -7.61
N GLU A 838 -4.34 21.71 -8.65
CA GLU A 838 -5.19 22.59 -9.48
C GLU A 838 -6.13 21.81 -10.42
N THR A 839 -5.75 20.60 -10.86
CA THR A 839 -6.50 19.78 -11.84
C THR A 839 -7.18 18.53 -11.26
N GLY A 840 -6.88 18.17 -10.00
CA GLY A 840 -7.41 16.97 -9.35
C GLY A 840 -6.65 15.67 -9.67
N LYS A 841 -5.61 15.72 -10.52
CA LYS A 841 -4.77 14.56 -10.86
C LYS A 841 -3.97 14.06 -9.66
N ARG A 842 -3.63 12.76 -9.64
CA ARG A 842 -2.82 12.13 -8.59
C ARG A 842 -1.36 12.00 -9.04
N VAL A 843 -0.50 12.91 -8.57
CA VAL A 843 0.96 12.85 -8.82
C VAL A 843 1.72 12.60 -7.52
N GLU A 844 2.20 11.38 -7.33
CA GLU A 844 2.89 10.94 -6.12
C GLU A 844 4.41 10.85 -6.30
N PHE A 845 5.15 11.15 -5.23
CA PHE A 845 6.60 10.99 -5.17
C PHE A 845 6.94 10.17 -3.90
N ILE A 846 7.29 8.90 -4.09
CA ILE A 846 7.55 7.93 -3.03
C ILE A 846 9.07 7.72 -2.94
N THR A 847 9.69 8.32 -1.92
CA THR A 847 11.12 8.22 -1.64
C THR A 847 11.44 7.02 -0.74
N SER A 848 12.72 6.76 -0.49
CA SER A 848 13.20 5.59 0.29
C SER A 848 12.65 4.25 -0.23
N THR A 849 12.58 4.08 -1.55
CA THR A 849 11.90 2.97 -2.23
C THR A 849 12.77 2.39 -3.35
N LYS A 850 13.58 1.37 -3.04
CA LYS A 850 14.30 0.60 -4.08
C LYS A 850 13.32 -0.36 -4.77
N VAL A 851 13.19 -0.26 -6.10
CA VAL A 851 12.59 -1.31 -6.95
C VAL A 851 13.61 -2.44 -7.12
N GLU A 852 13.20 -3.69 -6.91
CA GLU A 852 14.09 -4.86 -7.01
C GLU A 852 13.80 -5.75 -8.22
N SER A 853 12.54 -5.81 -8.66
CA SER A 853 12.14 -6.57 -9.84
C SER A 853 10.98 -5.90 -10.55
N LEU A 854 10.98 -6.05 -11.87
CA LEU A 854 9.88 -5.73 -12.78
C LEU A 854 9.37 -7.04 -13.36
N ALA A 855 8.06 -7.15 -13.56
CA ALA A 855 7.45 -8.25 -14.29
C ALA A 855 6.23 -7.75 -15.08
N PRO A 856 6.01 -8.19 -16.32
CA PRO A 856 4.71 -8.04 -16.96
C PRO A 856 3.67 -8.90 -16.23
N SER A 857 2.45 -8.40 -16.13
CA SER A 857 1.28 -9.07 -15.59
C SER A 857 0.48 -9.73 -16.72
N ASP A 858 -0.34 -10.74 -16.39
CA ASP A 858 -1.20 -11.43 -17.37
C ASP A 858 -2.20 -10.47 -18.07
N ASP A 859 -2.57 -9.38 -17.40
CA ASP A 859 -3.45 -8.31 -17.91
C ASP A 859 -2.75 -7.32 -18.87
N GLY A 860 -1.43 -7.42 -19.05
CA GLY A 860 -0.60 -6.50 -19.84
C GLY A 860 0.07 -5.37 -19.03
N ASP A 861 -0.36 -5.12 -17.79
CA ASP A 861 0.26 -4.12 -16.89
C ASP A 861 1.69 -4.50 -16.45
N VAL A 862 2.47 -3.52 -16.01
CA VAL A 862 3.78 -3.72 -15.36
C VAL A 862 3.62 -3.79 -13.84
N MET A 863 4.05 -4.90 -13.23
CA MET A 863 4.19 -5.03 -11.78
C MET A 863 5.62 -4.64 -11.34
N LEU A 864 5.71 -3.68 -10.41
CA LEU A 864 6.95 -3.24 -9.77
C LEU A 864 6.96 -3.67 -8.30
N ARG A 865 7.97 -4.44 -7.87
CA ARG A 865 8.15 -4.84 -6.47
C ARG A 865 9.24 -4.01 -5.78
N CYS A 866 8.90 -3.39 -4.64
CA CYS A 866 9.79 -2.45 -3.94
C CYS A 866 10.04 -2.82 -2.47
N SER A 867 11.30 -3.08 -2.09
CA SER A 867 11.62 -3.77 -0.83
C SER A 867 11.63 -2.92 0.45
N MET A 868 11.90 -1.61 0.36
CA MET A 868 12.05 -0.78 1.57
C MET A 868 10.72 -0.43 2.25
N ASN A 869 9.69 -0.07 1.46
CA ASN A 869 8.35 0.21 1.97
C ASN A 869 7.40 -1.01 1.84
N ASP A 870 7.80 -2.03 1.08
CA ASP A 870 6.98 -3.21 0.72
C ASP A 870 5.66 -2.80 0.03
N VAL A 871 5.82 -1.91 -0.96
CA VAL A 871 4.77 -1.41 -1.85
C VAL A 871 4.97 -2.09 -3.20
N GLU A 872 4.00 -2.88 -3.61
CA GLU A 872 3.87 -3.25 -5.02
C GLU A 872 3.11 -2.13 -5.76
N VAL A 873 3.55 -1.82 -6.97
CA VAL A 873 2.92 -0.83 -7.86
C VAL A 873 2.54 -1.55 -9.14
N ARG A 874 1.30 -1.37 -9.60
CA ARG A 874 0.81 -1.87 -10.89
C ARG A 874 0.65 -0.67 -11.81
N ALA A 875 1.37 -0.64 -12.92
CA ALA A 875 1.44 0.50 -13.81
C ALA A 875 1.13 0.10 -15.25
N ARG A 876 0.20 0.80 -15.90
CA ARG A 876 -0.10 0.55 -17.33
C ARG A 876 1.10 0.83 -18.23
N PHE A 877 1.93 1.83 -17.87
CA PHE A 877 3.21 2.14 -18.51
C PHE A 877 4.33 2.35 -17.49
N CYS A 878 5.55 1.93 -17.80
CA CYS A 878 6.73 2.09 -16.93
C CYS A 878 7.91 2.79 -17.63
N VAL A 879 8.44 3.87 -17.02
CA VAL A 879 9.67 4.53 -17.49
C VAL A 879 10.78 4.43 -16.45
N VAL A 880 11.89 3.81 -16.83
CA VAL A 880 13.05 3.58 -15.98
C VAL A 880 14.12 4.62 -16.27
N SER A 881 14.20 5.66 -15.44
CA SER A 881 15.17 6.77 -15.50
C SER A 881 16.20 6.72 -14.37
N ALA A 882 16.65 5.52 -14.01
CA ALA A 882 17.55 5.24 -12.89
C ALA A 882 19.05 5.32 -13.26
N GLY A 883 19.39 5.98 -14.38
CA GLY A 883 20.77 6.11 -14.86
C GLY A 883 21.38 4.74 -15.21
N GLY A 884 22.53 4.41 -14.63
CA GLY A 884 23.16 3.10 -14.85
C GLY A 884 22.31 1.92 -14.38
N TYR A 885 21.47 2.10 -13.36
CA TYR A 885 20.58 1.05 -12.87
C TYR A 885 19.43 0.73 -13.85
N SER A 886 19.14 1.59 -14.83
CA SER A 886 18.17 1.27 -15.88
C SER A 886 18.60 0.05 -16.71
N LEU A 887 19.91 -0.11 -16.95
CA LEU A 887 20.44 -1.30 -17.64
C LEU A 887 20.34 -2.56 -16.78
N LEU A 888 20.58 -2.46 -15.46
CA LEU A 888 20.43 -3.59 -14.53
C LEU A 888 18.99 -4.13 -14.54
N LEU A 889 18.00 -3.23 -14.58
CA LEU A 889 16.58 -3.59 -14.65
C LEU A 889 16.20 -4.19 -16.01
N ALA A 890 16.71 -3.65 -17.12
CA ALA A 890 16.56 -4.26 -18.45
C ALA A 890 17.17 -5.67 -18.52
N HIS A 891 18.41 -5.85 -18.01
CA HIS A 891 19.07 -7.15 -17.94
C HIS A 891 18.32 -8.16 -17.06
N SER A 892 17.66 -7.70 -15.98
CA SER A 892 16.85 -8.59 -15.12
C SER A 892 15.57 -9.12 -15.80
N LEU A 893 15.01 -8.36 -16.74
CA LEU A 893 13.94 -8.79 -17.64
C LEU A 893 14.47 -9.63 -18.82
N GLY A 894 15.79 -9.77 -18.96
CA GLY A 894 16.44 -10.51 -20.04
C GLY A 894 16.73 -9.70 -21.31
N LEU A 895 16.33 -8.42 -21.35
CA LEU A 895 16.45 -7.48 -22.46
C LEU A 895 17.89 -6.92 -22.58
N ALA A 896 18.21 -6.24 -23.70
CA ALA A 896 19.40 -5.41 -23.86
C ALA A 896 20.77 -6.06 -23.50
N LYS A 897 20.86 -7.40 -23.52
CA LYS A 897 22.09 -8.16 -23.16
C LYS A 897 23.29 -7.88 -24.08
N HIS A 898 23.09 -7.20 -25.21
CA HIS A 898 24.14 -6.77 -26.13
C HIS A 898 24.76 -5.41 -25.75
N LEU A 899 24.26 -4.77 -24.69
CA LEU A 899 24.82 -3.56 -24.11
C LEU A 899 25.47 -3.88 -22.77
N SER A 900 26.74 -3.52 -22.63
CA SER A 900 27.48 -3.57 -21.37
C SER A 900 27.76 -2.14 -20.89
N LEU A 901 27.85 -1.94 -19.57
CA LEU A 901 28.08 -0.64 -18.94
C LEU A 901 29.54 -0.49 -18.48
N LEU A 902 30.14 0.66 -18.76
CA LEU A 902 31.45 1.07 -18.27
C LEU A 902 31.27 2.28 -17.33
N PRO A 903 31.48 2.14 -16.01
CA PRO A 903 31.36 3.27 -15.09
C PRO A 903 32.65 4.09 -15.11
N ILE A 904 32.54 5.36 -15.50
CA ILE A 904 33.64 6.33 -15.53
C ILE A 904 33.39 7.37 -14.44
N ALA A 905 34.28 7.46 -13.46
CA ALA A 905 34.25 8.51 -12.44
C ALA A 905 35.19 9.65 -12.81
N GLY A 906 35.04 10.78 -12.12
CA GLY A 906 35.94 11.92 -12.30
C GLY A 906 36.18 12.71 -11.03
N SER A 907 37.44 12.90 -10.68
CA SER A 907 37.90 13.70 -9.56
C SER A 907 37.90 15.18 -9.91
N PHE A 908 37.54 16.00 -8.92
CA PHE A 908 37.61 17.46 -8.99
C PHE A 908 38.56 17.97 -7.90
N PHE A 909 39.19 19.11 -8.16
CA PHE A 909 40.10 19.78 -7.25
C PHE A 909 39.67 21.24 -7.10
N PHE A 910 39.69 21.81 -5.90
CA PHE A 910 39.42 23.24 -5.67
C PHE A 910 40.73 24.03 -5.55
N ALA A 911 40.74 25.26 -6.06
CA ALA A 911 41.82 26.22 -5.79
C ALA A 911 41.80 26.71 -4.33
N GLY A 912 42.93 26.63 -3.63
CA GLY A 912 43.08 27.01 -2.22
C GLY A 912 43.19 25.79 -1.28
N SER A 913 43.49 26.06 -0.01
CA SER A 913 43.79 25.04 1.00
C SER A 913 42.65 24.87 2.01
N SER A 914 42.28 23.61 2.28
CA SER A 914 41.52 23.17 3.47
C SER A 914 40.36 24.06 3.94
N GLY A 915 39.51 24.51 3.02
CA GLY A 915 38.32 25.34 3.29
C GLY A 915 38.45 26.81 2.86
N ALA A 916 39.66 27.35 2.79
CA ALA A 916 39.95 28.68 2.26
C ALA A 916 40.05 28.65 0.72
N TYR A 917 38.92 28.37 0.06
CA TYR A 917 38.87 28.25 -1.40
C TYR A 917 38.84 29.61 -2.11
N ARG A 918 39.60 29.78 -3.19
CA ARG A 918 39.69 31.03 -3.97
C ARG A 918 38.89 30.91 -5.28
N ARG A 919 38.23 31.99 -5.68
CA ARG A 919 37.75 32.19 -7.05
C ARG A 919 38.91 32.73 -7.88
N LEU A 920 39.27 32.00 -8.95
CA LEU A 920 40.31 32.40 -9.91
C LEU A 920 39.71 32.86 -11.24
N LEU A 921 38.55 32.30 -11.61
CA LEU A 921 37.87 32.52 -12.88
C LEU A 921 36.49 33.15 -12.65
N ASN A 922 36.07 33.96 -13.62
CA ASN A 922 34.77 34.62 -13.63
C ASN A 922 33.69 33.67 -14.16
N GLY A 923 33.96 33.00 -15.28
CA GLY A 923 33.10 31.98 -15.88
C GLY A 923 33.84 30.66 -16.15
N LYS A 924 33.34 29.90 -17.12
CA LYS A 924 33.78 28.50 -17.38
C LYS A 924 34.81 28.45 -18.49
N VAL A 925 35.98 27.86 -18.20
CA VAL A 925 37.07 27.68 -19.18
C VAL A 925 37.26 26.21 -19.51
N TYR A 926 37.17 25.85 -20.79
CA TYR A 926 37.33 24.49 -21.32
C TYR A 926 38.62 24.40 -22.14
N ALA A 927 39.44 23.37 -21.90
CA ALA A 927 40.52 23.00 -22.82
C ALA A 927 39.95 22.52 -24.17
N VAL A 928 40.74 22.61 -25.24
CA VAL A 928 40.42 21.93 -26.51
C VAL A 928 40.32 20.42 -26.29
N GLN A 929 39.31 19.81 -26.90
CA GLN A 929 38.97 18.41 -26.66
C GLN A 929 39.28 17.50 -27.86
N ASP A 930 39.86 16.34 -27.55
CA ASP A 930 40.08 15.22 -28.47
C ASP A 930 38.73 14.63 -28.95
N PRO A 931 38.48 14.57 -30.27
CA PRO A 931 37.29 13.92 -30.84
C PRO A 931 37.10 12.44 -30.45
N ALA A 932 38.16 11.74 -30.03
CA ALA A 932 38.09 10.36 -29.56
C ALA A 932 37.53 10.24 -28.13
N LEU A 933 37.72 11.26 -27.27
CA LEU A 933 37.23 11.31 -25.88
C LEU A 933 36.72 12.73 -25.49
N PRO A 934 35.63 13.25 -26.09
CA PRO A 934 35.09 14.58 -25.81
C PRO A 934 34.54 14.76 -24.37
N PHE A 935 34.49 13.70 -23.56
CA PHE A 935 34.07 13.80 -22.15
C PHE A 935 35.22 13.92 -21.15
N ALA A 936 36.48 13.82 -21.60
CA ALA A 936 37.64 13.55 -20.75
C ALA A 936 38.59 14.73 -20.51
N ALA A 937 38.69 15.68 -21.46
CA ALA A 937 39.54 16.85 -21.29
C ALA A 937 39.09 17.74 -20.11
N PRO A 938 40.03 18.27 -19.30
CA PRO A 938 39.72 19.03 -18.10
C PRO A 938 39.07 20.39 -18.43
N HIS A 939 38.25 20.87 -17.50
CA HIS A 939 37.76 22.24 -17.50
C HIS A 939 37.89 22.87 -16.10
N ALA A 940 37.72 24.19 -16.06
CA ALA A 940 37.73 24.98 -14.85
C ALA A 940 36.41 25.75 -14.73
N ASP A 941 35.68 25.52 -13.64
CA ASP A 941 34.35 26.07 -13.37
C ASP A 941 34.36 26.88 -12.06
N PRO A 942 33.64 28.01 -11.96
CA PRO A 942 33.09 28.47 -10.68
C PRO A 942 32.00 27.50 -10.19
N ASP A 943 32.05 27.09 -8.93
CA ASP A 943 31.01 26.27 -8.30
C ASP A 943 29.81 27.14 -7.87
N VAL A 944 28.67 27.02 -8.58
CA VAL A 944 27.47 27.84 -8.29
C VAL A 944 26.78 27.45 -6.97
N ALA A 945 27.05 26.26 -6.44
CA ALA A 945 26.43 25.76 -5.21
C ALA A 945 27.22 26.08 -3.92
N LYS A 946 28.39 26.73 -4.04
CA LYS A 946 29.18 27.23 -2.91
C LYS A 946 29.18 28.77 -2.87
N LEU A 947 28.95 29.32 -1.67
CA LEU A 947 29.10 30.75 -1.42
C LEU A 947 30.51 31.23 -1.82
N GLY A 948 30.60 32.35 -2.53
CA GLY A 948 31.87 32.89 -3.05
C GLY A 948 32.36 32.29 -4.37
N HIS A 949 31.65 31.29 -4.92
CA HIS A 949 31.93 30.67 -6.22
C HIS A 949 33.39 30.27 -6.46
N PRO A 950 33.97 29.43 -5.59
CA PRO A 950 35.35 28.98 -5.73
C PRO A 950 35.55 28.18 -7.01
N THR A 951 36.73 28.31 -7.62
CA THR A 951 37.04 27.62 -8.87
C THR A 951 37.41 26.16 -8.60
N ARG A 952 36.70 25.23 -9.26
CA ARG A 952 37.06 23.81 -9.36
C ARG A 952 37.73 23.52 -10.70
N PHE A 953 38.65 22.56 -10.71
CA PHE A 953 39.33 22.00 -11.87
C PHE A 953 38.99 20.52 -11.99
N GLY A 954 38.74 20.04 -13.20
CA GLY A 954 38.38 18.65 -13.50
C GLY A 954 37.25 18.55 -14.53
N PRO A 955 36.61 17.38 -14.69
CA PRO A 955 36.93 16.14 -14.00
C PRO A 955 38.20 15.48 -14.57
N THR A 956 38.88 14.63 -13.78
CA THR A 956 39.68 13.52 -14.36
C THR A 956 38.75 12.51 -15.03
N ALA A 957 39.27 11.64 -15.89
CA ALA A 957 38.49 10.62 -16.58
C ALA A 957 39.03 9.21 -16.31
N ALA A 958 38.62 8.61 -15.19
CA ALA A 958 39.12 7.33 -14.72
C ALA A 958 38.02 6.24 -14.71
N PHE A 959 38.40 5.01 -15.05
CA PHE A 959 37.54 3.84 -14.85
C PHE A 959 37.27 3.61 -13.36
N HIS A 960 36.02 3.31 -12.99
CA HIS A 960 35.61 3.16 -11.60
C HIS A 960 34.73 1.91 -11.40
N PRO A 961 35.02 1.02 -10.44
CA PRO A 961 34.35 -0.28 -10.34
C PRO A 961 32.95 -0.24 -9.69
N MET A 962 32.48 0.91 -9.21
CA MET A 962 31.18 1.07 -8.53
C MET A 962 30.24 1.97 -9.34
N MET A 963 28.94 1.65 -9.36
CA MET A 963 27.89 2.44 -10.04
C MET A 963 27.70 3.83 -9.41
N GLU A 964 27.87 3.92 -8.09
CA GLU A 964 27.77 5.16 -7.32
C GLU A 964 29.11 5.44 -6.64
N ARG A 965 29.61 6.69 -6.76
CA ARG A 965 30.86 7.07 -6.10
C ARG A 965 30.68 7.04 -4.59
N TYR A 966 31.64 6.42 -3.90
CA TYR A 966 31.64 6.21 -2.46
C TYR A 966 30.57 5.24 -1.90
N LEU A 967 29.84 4.48 -2.73
CA LEU A 967 28.89 3.45 -2.28
C LEU A 967 29.32 2.02 -2.68
N PHE A 968 30.06 1.36 -1.80
CA PHE A 968 30.53 -0.03 -1.99
C PHE A 968 29.39 -1.05 -2.19
N GLU A 969 28.19 -0.80 -1.66
CA GLU A 969 27.01 -1.65 -1.91
C GLU A 969 26.64 -1.77 -3.39
N SER A 970 27.09 -0.83 -4.23
CA SER A 970 26.81 -0.82 -5.68
C SER A 970 27.77 -1.66 -6.52
N LEU A 971 28.85 -2.20 -5.94
CA LEU A 971 29.85 -3.01 -6.64
C LEU A 971 29.28 -4.30 -7.27
N PRO A 972 28.40 -5.10 -6.61
CA PRO A 972 27.83 -6.29 -7.23
C PRO A 972 26.89 -5.97 -8.40
N ASP A 973 26.15 -4.86 -8.30
CA ASP A 973 25.26 -4.36 -9.34
C ASP A 973 26.05 -3.76 -10.54
N ALA A 974 27.23 -3.19 -10.28
CA ALA A 974 28.20 -2.82 -11.32
C ALA A 974 28.69 -4.06 -12.08
N LEU A 975 29.29 -5.03 -11.39
CA LEU A 975 29.88 -6.22 -12.03
C LEU A 975 28.88 -7.02 -12.89
N ARG A 976 27.59 -7.04 -12.48
CA ARG A 976 26.49 -7.62 -13.26
C ARG A 976 26.23 -6.89 -14.58
N THR A 977 26.21 -5.56 -14.57
CA THR A 977 25.95 -4.73 -15.77
C THR A 977 27.18 -4.53 -16.67
N MET A 978 28.39 -4.69 -16.10
CA MET A 978 29.64 -4.68 -16.85
C MET A 978 29.86 -5.95 -17.71
N GLN A 979 29.28 -7.09 -17.31
CA GLN A 979 29.36 -8.36 -18.04
C GLN A 979 30.79 -8.83 -18.42
N LEU A 980 31.80 -8.53 -17.60
CA LEU A 980 33.22 -8.85 -17.86
C LEU A 980 33.56 -10.34 -17.99
N THR A 981 32.58 -11.24 -17.83
CA THR A 981 32.69 -12.68 -18.08
C THR A 981 32.28 -13.09 -19.49
N ASP A 982 31.68 -12.19 -20.29
CA ASP A 982 31.28 -12.48 -21.67
C ASP A 982 32.46 -12.26 -22.64
N PRO A 983 32.89 -13.27 -23.41
CA PRO A 983 33.90 -13.12 -24.45
C PRO A 983 33.60 -12.02 -25.48
N ALA A 984 32.33 -11.73 -25.78
CA ALA A 984 31.94 -10.67 -26.72
C ALA A 984 32.26 -9.28 -26.17
N THR A 985 31.99 -9.04 -24.88
CA THR A 985 32.33 -7.78 -24.19
C THR A 985 33.84 -7.60 -24.08
N ILE A 986 34.58 -8.67 -23.75
CA ILE A 986 36.06 -8.65 -23.72
C ILE A 986 36.63 -8.33 -25.11
N ALA A 987 36.12 -8.97 -26.16
CA ALA A 987 36.57 -8.73 -27.54
C ALA A 987 36.30 -7.28 -27.99
N ALA A 988 35.10 -6.75 -27.72
CA ALA A 988 34.77 -5.36 -28.05
C ALA A 988 35.67 -4.35 -27.33
N LEU A 989 36.00 -4.58 -26.06
CA LEU A 989 36.97 -3.77 -25.31
C LEU A 989 38.39 -3.88 -25.87
N ALA A 990 38.83 -5.09 -26.23
CA ALA A 990 40.15 -5.31 -26.81
C ALA A 990 40.32 -4.61 -28.16
N ASP A 991 39.32 -4.70 -29.04
CA ASP A 991 39.34 -4.06 -30.37
C ASP A 991 39.37 -2.52 -30.26
N ILE A 992 38.53 -1.93 -29.39
CA ILE A 992 38.51 -0.47 -29.16
C ILE A 992 39.87 0.06 -28.65
N LEU A 993 40.56 -0.71 -27.78
CA LEU A 993 41.89 -0.35 -27.27
C LEU A 993 43.00 -0.59 -28.31
N ALA A 994 42.86 -1.61 -29.16
CA ALA A 994 43.80 -1.91 -30.25
C ALA A 994 43.75 -0.89 -31.39
N GLU A 995 42.56 -0.40 -31.75
CA GLU A 995 42.39 0.70 -32.71
C GLU A 995 43.00 2.03 -32.22
N ARG A 996 43.09 2.23 -30.90
CA ARG A 996 43.37 3.54 -30.28
C ARG A 996 44.40 3.44 -29.15
N PRO A 997 45.66 3.06 -29.44
CA PRO A 997 46.69 2.84 -28.42
C PRO A 997 47.03 4.09 -27.59
N HIS A 998 46.79 5.30 -28.13
CA HIS A 998 46.95 6.55 -27.39
C HIS A 998 46.02 6.64 -26.16
N LEU A 999 44.83 6.02 -26.21
CA LEU A 999 43.88 5.99 -25.10
C LEU A 999 44.39 5.16 -23.91
N ILE A 1000 45.27 4.18 -24.15
CA ILE A 1000 45.89 3.39 -23.07
C ILE A 1000 46.84 4.28 -22.27
N GLY A 1001 47.70 5.05 -22.95
CA GLY A 1001 48.59 6.02 -22.31
C GLY A 1001 47.81 7.12 -21.56
N TYR A 1002 46.74 7.62 -22.16
CA TYR A 1002 45.84 8.60 -21.54
C TYR A 1002 45.16 8.05 -20.28
N ALA A 1003 44.58 6.84 -20.34
CA ALA A 1003 43.92 6.22 -19.19
C ALA A 1003 44.90 5.93 -18.04
N LEU A 1004 46.13 5.51 -18.36
CA LEU A 1004 47.19 5.33 -17.34
C LEU A 1004 47.58 6.65 -16.67
N ALA A 1005 47.70 7.76 -17.42
CA ALA A 1005 47.96 9.08 -16.84
C ALA A 1005 46.78 9.56 -15.95
N GLN A 1006 45.54 9.36 -16.38
CA GLN A 1006 44.37 9.67 -15.56
C GLN A 1006 44.32 8.84 -14.26
N MET A 1007 44.82 7.60 -14.27
CA MET A 1007 44.99 6.80 -13.05
C MET A 1007 46.09 7.31 -12.11
N THR A 1008 47.20 7.88 -12.62
CA THR A 1008 48.22 8.46 -11.72
C THR A 1008 47.75 9.75 -11.06
N TYR A 1009 46.86 10.52 -11.71
CA TYR A 1009 46.22 11.69 -11.11
C TYR A 1009 45.28 11.36 -9.93
N GLU A 1010 44.79 10.12 -9.82
CA GLU A 1010 43.99 9.66 -8.66
C GLU A 1010 44.85 9.06 -7.53
N ALA A 1011 46.18 8.98 -7.69
CA ALA A 1011 47.09 8.46 -6.66
C ALA A 1011 47.21 9.44 -5.46
N PRO A 1012 47.00 8.99 -4.20
CA PRO A 1012 47.10 9.87 -3.03
C PRO A 1012 48.45 10.58 -2.92
N LEU A 1013 48.44 11.86 -2.52
CA LEU A 1013 49.59 12.75 -2.31
C LEU A 1013 50.42 13.10 -3.57
N PHE A 1014 50.58 12.19 -4.53
CA PHE A 1014 51.38 12.41 -5.74
C PHE A 1014 50.54 12.90 -6.93
N GLY A 1015 49.32 12.36 -7.11
CA GLY A 1015 48.44 12.72 -8.22
C GLY A 1015 47.98 14.18 -8.21
N GLU A 1016 47.81 14.76 -7.01
CA GLU A 1016 47.50 16.19 -6.82
C GLU A 1016 48.53 17.11 -7.51
N HIS A 1017 49.82 16.81 -7.33
CA HIS A 1017 50.93 17.60 -7.86
C HIS A 1017 51.10 17.40 -9.37
N GLN A 1018 50.99 16.15 -9.82
CA GLN A 1018 51.10 15.79 -11.24
C GLN A 1018 49.95 16.39 -12.07
N TYR A 1019 48.72 16.37 -11.56
CA TYR A 1019 47.56 17.02 -12.19
C TYR A 1019 47.64 18.54 -12.16
N ALA A 1020 48.17 19.13 -11.07
CA ALA A 1020 48.39 20.56 -10.95
C ALA A 1020 49.37 21.09 -12.01
N ILE A 1021 50.43 20.35 -12.33
CA ILE A 1021 51.40 20.74 -13.36
C ILE A 1021 50.87 20.46 -14.77
N ASN A 1022 50.44 19.23 -15.06
CA ASN A 1022 50.15 18.79 -16.42
C ASN A 1022 48.84 19.37 -17.01
N GLU A 1023 47.77 19.40 -16.20
CA GLU A 1023 46.40 19.63 -16.69
C GLU A 1023 45.89 21.01 -16.25
N ALA A 1024 45.83 21.26 -14.94
CA ALA A 1024 45.33 22.53 -14.40
C ALA A 1024 46.29 23.70 -14.68
N GLY A 1025 47.60 23.43 -14.66
CA GLY A 1025 48.65 24.39 -14.96
C GLY A 1025 48.64 24.91 -16.40
N ARG A 1026 48.20 24.08 -17.36
CA ARG A 1026 48.05 24.46 -18.77
C ARG A 1026 46.94 25.52 -18.97
N LEU A 1027 45.88 25.44 -18.16
CA LEU A 1027 44.77 26.41 -18.11
C LEU A 1027 45.12 27.67 -17.30
N VAL A 1028 45.80 27.52 -16.14
CA VAL A 1028 46.17 28.62 -15.24
C VAL A 1028 47.65 28.48 -14.82
N PRO A 1029 48.59 29.23 -15.43
CA PRO A 1029 50.04 29.06 -15.20
C PRO A 1029 50.49 29.19 -13.73
N ALA A 1030 49.77 29.97 -12.92
CA ALA A 1030 50.05 30.13 -11.49
C ALA A 1030 49.83 28.85 -10.65
N ILE A 1031 49.17 27.82 -11.19
CA ILE A 1031 49.03 26.50 -10.55
C ILE A 1031 50.28 25.65 -10.79
N ALA A 1032 50.82 25.63 -12.01
CA ALA A 1032 52.05 24.91 -12.34
C ALA A 1032 53.27 25.41 -11.54
N ARG A 1033 53.25 26.70 -11.14
CA ARG A 1033 54.29 27.34 -10.31
C ARG A 1033 54.06 27.20 -8.79
N GLU A 1034 53.20 26.28 -8.36
CA GLU A 1034 52.80 26.01 -6.96
C GLU A 1034 52.21 27.19 -6.15
N ARG A 1035 52.13 28.41 -6.71
CA ARG A 1035 51.58 29.59 -6.02
C ARG A 1035 50.10 29.46 -5.67
N VAL A 1036 49.36 28.64 -6.40
CA VAL A 1036 48.02 28.18 -5.99
C VAL A 1036 48.03 26.68 -5.78
N ARG A 1037 47.99 26.26 -4.51
CA ARG A 1037 47.76 24.86 -4.15
C ARG A 1037 46.33 24.44 -4.51
N LEU A 1038 46.21 23.28 -5.16
CA LEU A 1038 44.95 22.55 -5.31
C LEU A 1038 44.67 21.68 -4.07
N SER A 1039 43.39 21.48 -3.76
CA SER A 1039 42.91 20.52 -2.75
C SER A 1039 41.88 19.55 -3.34
N PRO A 1040 41.96 18.22 -3.10
CA PRO A 1040 40.95 17.27 -3.58
C PRO A 1040 39.53 17.56 -3.06
N ALA A 1041 38.55 17.52 -3.96
CA ALA A 1041 37.14 17.71 -3.65
C ALA A 1041 36.50 16.40 -3.13
N TRP A 1042 36.86 15.97 -1.92
CA TRP A 1042 36.25 14.79 -1.29
C TRP A 1042 34.72 14.91 -1.21
N GLY A 1043 34.02 13.90 -1.74
CA GLY A 1043 32.54 13.91 -1.83
C GLY A 1043 31.98 14.74 -3.00
N PHE A 1044 32.78 14.96 -4.05
CA PHE A 1044 32.36 15.51 -5.34
C PHE A 1044 32.68 14.54 -6.50
N GLY A 1045 32.02 14.77 -7.64
CA GLY A 1045 32.12 13.95 -8.83
C GLY A 1045 31.19 12.73 -8.78
N GLY A 1046 30.27 12.64 -9.73
CA GLY A 1046 29.45 11.46 -9.97
C GLY A 1046 30.16 10.40 -10.83
N VAL A 1047 29.51 9.26 -11.00
CA VAL A 1047 29.87 8.24 -11.99
C VAL A 1047 29.01 8.45 -13.24
N ARG A 1048 29.62 8.40 -14.41
CA ARG A 1048 28.94 8.38 -15.72
C ARG A 1048 28.83 6.93 -16.18
N ALA A 1049 27.62 6.49 -16.49
CA ALA A 1049 27.37 5.20 -17.13
C ALA A 1049 27.62 5.34 -18.64
N GLN A 1050 28.81 4.96 -19.10
CA GLN A 1050 29.14 4.90 -20.52
C GLN A 1050 28.69 3.55 -21.08
N LEU A 1051 27.98 3.54 -22.21
CA LEU A 1051 27.49 2.30 -22.83
C LEU A 1051 28.46 1.79 -23.90
N LEU A 1052 28.61 0.47 -23.96
CA LEU A 1052 29.33 -0.29 -24.98
C LEU A 1052 28.36 -1.22 -25.70
N ASP A 1053 28.25 -1.09 -27.03
CA ASP A 1053 27.51 -1.99 -27.90
C ASP A 1053 28.44 -3.13 -28.37
N THR A 1054 28.19 -4.36 -27.94
CA THR A 1054 29.05 -5.52 -28.27
C THR A 1054 28.86 -6.03 -29.70
N ARG A 1055 27.76 -5.66 -30.38
CA ARG A 1055 27.51 -6.00 -31.79
C ARG A 1055 28.24 -5.05 -32.73
N LYS A 1056 28.20 -3.75 -32.43
CA LYS A 1056 28.89 -2.70 -33.22
C LYS A 1056 30.35 -2.49 -32.82
N LYS A 1057 30.74 -2.96 -31.63
CA LYS A 1057 32.05 -2.71 -31.00
C LYS A 1057 32.35 -1.21 -30.82
N THR A 1058 31.33 -0.43 -30.45
CA THR A 1058 31.40 1.03 -30.32
C THR A 1058 30.89 1.49 -28.96
N LEU A 1059 31.53 2.52 -28.41
CA LEU A 1059 30.98 3.28 -27.28
C LEU A 1059 29.83 4.18 -27.77
N LEU A 1060 28.66 4.06 -27.17
CA LEU A 1060 27.48 4.85 -27.52
C LEU A 1060 27.51 6.20 -26.80
N MET A 1061 27.64 7.29 -27.56
CA MET A 1061 27.83 8.64 -27.02
C MET A 1061 26.50 9.38 -26.90
N GLY A 1062 26.25 10.05 -25.76
CA GLY A 1062 25.03 10.81 -25.50
C GLY A 1062 23.91 10.00 -24.84
N ALA A 1063 22.70 10.57 -24.78
CA ALA A 1063 21.56 9.99 -24.07
C ALA A 1063 21.08 8.69 -24.75
N GLY A 1064 21.34 7.54 -24.11
CA GLY A 1064 20.85 6.25 -24.57
C GLY A 1064 19.41 6.00 -24.12
N LYS A 1065 18.57 5.54 -25.05
CA LYS A 1065 17.22 5.03 -24.77
C LYS A 1065 17.12 3.61 -25.31
N ILE A 1066 16.64 2.69 -24.48
CA ILE A 1066 16.32 1.32 -24.88
C ILE A 1066 14.80 1.19 -24.90
N ILE A 1067 14.28 0.83 -26.07
CA ILE A 1067 12.91 0.38 -26.32
C ILE A 1067 13.07 -0.94 -27.08
N GLU A 1068 12.48 -2.02 -26.57
CA GLU A 1068 12.48 -3.34 -27.21
C GLU A 1068 11.03 -3.67 -27.59
N PRO A 1069 10.74 -4.16 -28.81
CA PRO A 1069 9.36 -4.38 -29.27
C PRO A 1069 8.63 -5.49 -28.51
N GLU A 1070 9.35 -6.29 -27.71
CA GLU A 1070 8.80 -7.35 -26.85
C GLU A 1070 8.05 -6.79 -25.62
N VAL A 1071 8.30 -5.54 -25.22
CA VAL A 1071 7.62 -4.84 -24.11
C VAL A 1071 7.39 -3.36 -24.45
N PRO A 1072 6.36 -3.04 -25.26
CA PRO A 1072 6.08 -1.68 -25.72
C PRO A 1072 5.60 -0.72 -24.62
N ASN A 1073 5.23 -1.25 -23.45
CA ASN A 1073 4.82 -0.52 -22.25
C ASN A 1073 6.01 -0.13 -21.33
N MET A 1074 7.26 -0.34 -21.78
CA MET A 1074 8.47 -0.02 -21.02
C MET A 1074 9.45 0.85 -21.81
N ILE A 1075 10.02 1.88 -21.17
CA ILE A 1075 11.14 2.68 -21.70
C ILE A 1075 12.28 2.70 -20.67
N PHE A 1076 13.51 2.36 -21.08
CA PHE A 1076 14.69 2.46 -20.23
C PHE A 1076 15.60 3.61 -20.69
N ASN A 1077 15.61 4.69 -19.92
CA ASN A 1077 16.46 5.87 -20.15
C ASN A 1077 17.79 5.72 -19.40
N ILE A 1078 18.89 5.79 -20.15
CA ILE A 1078 20.27 5.77 -19.66
C ILE A 1078 20.94 7.05 -20.13
N THR A 1079 20.95 8.08 -19.27
CA THR A 1079 21.35 9.45 -19.65
C THR A 1079 22.75 9.82 -19.12
N PRO A 1080 23.86 9.46 -19.80
CA PRO A 1080 25.16 10.09 -19.53
C PRO A 1080 25.14 11.57 -19.95
N SER A 1081 26.14 12.33 -19.53
CA SER A 1081 26.28 13.77 -19.89
C SER A 1081 26.34 13.95 -21.42
N PRO A 1082 25.61 14.91 -22.03
CA PRO A 1082 24.87 16.04 -21.44
C PRO A 1082 23.39 15.76 -21.12
N GLY A 1083 23.01 14.53 -20.78
CA GLY A 1083 21.64 14.08 -20.50
C GLY A 1083 20.81 14.97 -19.56
N ALA A 1084 21.43 15.61 -18.56
CA ALA A 1084 20.75 16.55 -17.66
C ALA A 1084 20.30 17.86 -18.35
N THR A 1085 20.90 18.23 -19.48
CA THR A 1085 20.47 19.37 -20.30
C THR A 1085 19.30 19.02 -21.21
N VAL A 1086 19.25 17.80 -21.76
CA VAL A 1086 18.18 17.36 -22.68
C VAL A 1086 16.97 16.74 -21.97
N CYS A 1087 16.91 16.77 -20.64
CA CYS A 1087 15.90 16.11 -19.81
C CYS A 1087 14.45 16.41 -20.24
N LEU A 1088 14.13 17.67 -20.56
CA LEU A 1088 12.80 18.08 -21.01
C LEU A 1088 12.46 17.58 -22.42
N ALA A 1089 13.43 17.56 -23.33
CA ALA A 1089 13.20 17.02 -24.67
C ALA A 1089 13.06 15.50 -24.66
N SER A 1090 13.82 14.80 -23.81
CA SER A 1090 13.62 13.37 -23.52
C SER A 1090 12.23 13.12 -22.91
N ALA A 1091 11.82 13.93 -21.94
CA ALA A 1091 10.50 13.83 -21.29
C ALA A 1091 9.32 14.04 -22.26
N LEU A 1092 9.42 14.99 -23.21
CA LEU A 1092 8.42 15.14 -24.28
C LEU A 1092 8.39 13.92 -25.21
N SER A 1093 9.57 13.42 -25.60
CA SER A 1093 9.74 12.21 -26.44
C SER A 1093 9.25 10.93 -25.75
N ASP A 1094 9.23 10.89 -24.42
CA ASP A 1094 8.61 9.81 -23.63
C ASP A 1094 7.10 10.00 -23.48
N ALA A 1095 6.64 11.21 -23.13
CA ALA A 1095 5.23 11.52 -22.93
C ALA A 1095 4.37 11.27 -24.17
N LEU A 1096 4.87 11.60 -25.37
CA LEU A 1096 4.17 11.29 -26.63
C LEU A 1096 3.95 9.77 -26.78
N ARG A 1097 4.98 8.95 -26.57
CA ARG A 1097 4.87 7.47 -26.64
C ARG A 1097 3.96 6.88 -25.58
N ILE A 1098 3.91 7.50 -24.39
CA ILE A 1098 2.99 7.12 -23.31
C ILE A 1098 1.55 7.43 -23.74
N CYS A 1099 1.29 8.61 -24.31
CA CYS A 1099 -0.02 8.99 -24.85
C CYS A 1099 -0.47 8.03 -25.96
N ASP A 1100 0.41 7.75 -26.94
CA ASP A 1100 0.16 6.81 -28.04
C ASP A 1100 -0.22 5.40 -27.54
N HIS A 1101 0.41 4.93 -26.45
CA HIS A 1101 0.17 3.60 -25.89
C HIS A 1101 -1.08 3.54 -24.98
N LEU A 1102 -1.34 4.60 -24.20
CA LEU A 1102 -2.45 4.62 -23.24
C LEU A 1102 -3.78 5.07 -23.85
N GLY A 1103 -3.76 5.69 -25.04
CA GLY A 1103 -4.92 6.32 -25.68
C GLY A 1103 -5.27 7.70 -25.10
N ALA A 1104 -4.24 8.44 -24.66
CA ALA A 1104 -4.36 9.67 -23.86
C ALA A 1104 -4.12 10.94 -24.69
N GLU A 1105 -4.86 12.01 -24.45
CA GLU A 1105 -4.68 13.29 -25.14
C GLU A 1105 -3.43 14.07 -24.69
N PHE A 1106 -2.81 14.80 -25.62
CA PHE A 1106 -1.60 15.59 -25.41
C PHE A 1106 -1.79 17.04 -25.93
N ASP A 1107 -1.54 18.05 -25.10
CA ASP A 1107 -1.68 19.46 -25.48
C ASP A 1107 -0.46 19.99 -26.25
N TYR A 1108 -0.50 19.76 -27.56
CA TYR A 1108 0.47 20.30 -28.53
C TYR A 1108 0.50 21.85 -28.57
N GLU A 1109 -0.58 22.54 -28.20
CA GLU A 1109 -0.69 24.00 -28.34
C GLU A 1109 -0.13 24.74 -27.13
N GLU A 1110 -0.29 24.22 -25.92
CA GLU A 1110 0.40 24.77 -24.75
C GLU A 1110 1.91 24.49 -24.81
N VAL A 1111 2.34 23.30 -25.26
CA VAL A 1111 3.77 23.02 -25.51
C VAL A 1111 4.34 24.00 -26.55
N MET A 1112 3.61 24.28 -27.63
CA MET A 1112 3.98 25.31 -28.60
C MET A 1112 4.06 26.71 -27.97
N ARG A 1113 3.12 27.08 -27.10
CA ARG A 1113 3.07 28.40 -26.47
C ARG A 1113 4.18 28.63 -25.44
N LEU A 1114 4.49 27.62 -24.61
CA LEU A 1114 5.45 27.73 -23.51
C LEU A 1114 6.89 27.38 -23.90
N LEU A 1115 7.09 26.39 -24.77
CA LEU A 1115 8.42 25.93 -25.18
C LEU A 1115 8.81 26.31 -26.60
N ALA A 1116 7.89 26.85 -27.42
CA ALA A 1116 8.12 27.25 -28.81
C ALA A 1116 8.72 26.13 -29.68
N VAL A 1117 8.24 24.90 -29.50
CA VAL A 1117 8.62 23.71 -30.27
C VAL A 1117 7.42 23.23 -31.08
N ASN A 1118 7.51 23.31 -32.41
CA ASN A 1118 6.41 22.89 -33.28
C ASN A 1118 6.37 21.38 -33.48
N LEU A 1119 5.84 20.65 -32.48
CA LEU A 1119 5.64 19.20 -32.54
C LEU A 1119 4.61 18.76 -33.61
N ARG A 1120 3.92 19.69 -34.29
CA ARG A 1120 3.06 19.39 -35.47
C ARG A 1120 3.82 19.43 -36.80
N ASP A 1121 5.07 19.91 -36.82
CA ASP A 1121 5.96 19.79 -37.97
C ASP A 1121 6.57 18.37 -37.98
N PRO A 1122 6.39 17.57 -39.05
CA PRO A 1122 6.84 16.18 -39.06
C PRO A 1122 8.36 16.05 -38.95
N CYS A 1123 9.14 17.00 -39.46
CA CYS A 1123 10.59 16.99 -39.33
C CYS A 1123 11.00 17.29 -37.88
N VAL A 1124 10.33 18.25 -37.21
CA VAL A 1124 10.60 18.55 -35.80
C VAL A 1124 10.16 17.39 -34.89
N ALA A 1125 9.02 16.75 -35.19
CA ALA A 1125 8.54 15.57 -34.49
C ALA A 1125 9.53 14.40 -34.63
N GLU A 1126 9.98 14.09 -35.85
CA GLU A 1126 11.00 13.07 -36.10
C GLU A 1126 12.29 13.38 -35.33
N LEU A 1127 12.83 14.60 -35.42
CA LEU A 1127 14.03 15.04 -34.70
C LEU A 1127 13.91 15.00 -33.17
N VAL A 1128 12.70 15.01 -32.60
CA VAL A 1128 12.42 14.86 -31.15
C VAL A 1128 12.18 13.39 -30.77
N LEU A 1129 11.64 12.57 -31.68
CA LEU A 1129 11.35 11.16 -31.47
C LEU A 1129 12.59 10.27 -31.65
N THR A 1130 13.49 10.58 -32.59
CA THR A 1130 14.83 9.96 -32.74
C THR A 1130 15.82 10.56 -31.75
#